data_AF-A0A418VMA9-F1
#
_entry.id   AF-A0A418VMA9-F1
#
_cell.length_a   1.000
_cell.length_b   1.000
_cell.length_c   1.000
_cell.angle_alpha   90.00
_cell.angle_beta   90.00
_cell.angle_gamma   90.00
#
_symmetry.space_group_name_H-M   'P 1'
#
loop_
_entity.id
_entity.type
_entity.pdbx_description
1 polymer ?
#
loop_
_entity_poly.entity_id
_entity_poly.type
_entity_poly.pdbx_seq_one_letter_code
_entity_poly.pdbx_strand_id
1 'polypeptide(L)'
;MLSTAARSSRSSLRQRLLTVAACAALLVGGSSAADAQTTSTAPRAPTVHHRQPPKTFVFDETKPTCWDGDPAGPAILSALTNGDAGFLSLAREQPEEAFRCSSLFPSEAATAILREAALATPFDAIGAIEQLSLRPGGMTIIGRALTPTLLARSLDTGMIFYETRHELHKLMPPENLLALEMQARKALTVAFAKEPSAFSAKIGALLDDMTEESGRDRFRIVNGLPVEVLFELIARIGPQLYTSSFDGILDILTLKLKQERRTFFDLARDPAASALWGDFFIAVVTSGRGDTLFGPMAGNARDLARGSVRSLLAQETRIDAPIVAGALADAMDTKSDEIRAALEDELADHHRDARSPIVKATTGLAGGIHAGRMGTRPTTAAFAAERFADRYPPAPAPVLSEDRLFKNGVNVQRMTFYNDADGKSSFSGFIKSHRAAGWAIEEYLGFVVVSSPEKAGRRIIIVADTPDGGENGRMAVQLWLRHANLVPSVVVHRGHSYHEEETMPEISTNTAFVFWGSCGGQLRLRATLEQAPDALVLATQNIGTALVNQALLRTIEDRLLADGTINWTKVWADAQAKIRDRRFSAYSRPDQNSTLIALRGWRLQTEGKTKLLNAAKPEVNVPKVVAVAPVVASGPAPSPIAPTAWTAPPPPRLRVNTSTATLADSDRLAQIVR
;
A
#
# COMPACT_ATOMS: atom_id res chain seq x y z
N MET A 1 -5.17 51.04 -25.50
CA MET A 1 -5.94 51.39 -26.71
C MET A 1 -6.19 50.08 -27.47
N LEU A 2 -7.39 49.50 -27.33
CA LEU A 2 -8.50 49.51 -28.32
C LEU A 2 -8.09 48.80 -29.64
N SER A 3 -8.83 47.91 -30.29
CA SER A 3 -10.16 47.30 -30.09
C SER A 3 -10.42 46.33 -31.28
N THR A 4 -11.16 45.23 -31.03
CA THR A 4 -12.15 44.55 -31.91
C THR A 4 -11.82 43.98 -33.30
N ALA A 5 -12.15 42.68 -33.51
CA ALA A 5 -13.25 42.20 -34.38
C ALA A 5 -13.46 40.67 -34.27
N ALA A 6 -14.64 40.17 -34.67
CA ALA A 6 -15.30 38.95 -34.19
C ALA A 6 -15.71 37.94 -35.30
N ARG A 7 -16.09 36.71 -34.87
CA ARG A 7 -16.92 35.65 -35.55
C ARG A 7 -16.23 34.90 -36.73
N SER A 8 -16.39 33.60 -36.98
CA SER A 8 -17.49 32.63 -36.75
C SER A 8 -17.00 31.17 -36.80
N SER A 9 -17.68 30.21 -36.15
CA SER A 9 -18.41 29.09 -36.81
C SER A 9 -18.75 27.99 -35.79
N ARG A 10 -20.04 27.62 -35.74
CA ARG A 10 -20.59 26.42 -35.11
C ARG A 10 -21.01 25.50 -36.26
N SER A 11 -20.65 24.22 -36.24
CA SER A 11 -21.51 23.15 -36.76
C SER A 11 -20.95 21.75 -36.47
N SER A 12 -21.87 20.78 -36.39
CA SER A 12 -21.70 19.32 -36.32
C SER A 12 -21.59 18.66 -34.93
N LEU A 13 -22.69 18.82 -34.17
CA LEU A 13 -23.19 17.79 -33.26
C LEU A 13 -24.41 17.16 -33.95
N ARG A 14 -24.28 15.96 -34.55
CA ARG A 14 -25.36 15.03 -34.92
C ARG A 14 -24.77 13.86 -35.71
N GLN A 15 -24.47 12.75 -35.05
CA GLN A 15 -24.70 11.42 -35.63
C GLN A 15 -24.51 10.31 -34.58
N ARG A 16 -25.46 9.36 -34.62
CA ARG A 16 -25.43 7.98 -34.10
C ARG A 16 -26.07 7.73 -32.73
N LEU A 17 -27.35 7.37 -32.81
CA LEU A 17 -28.03 6.42 -31.92
C LEU A 17 -28.69 5.32 -32.78
N LEU A 18 -28.55 4.07 -32.30
CA LEU A 18 -29.42 2.89 -32.41
C LEU A 18 -29.48 2.00 -33.68
N THR A 19 -29.11 0.72 -33.50
CA THR A 19 -29.81 -0.54 -33.87
C THR A 19 -28.88 -1.74 -33.56
N VAL A 20 -29.22 -2.99 -33.19
CA VAL A 20 -30.38 -3.75 -32.65
C VAL A 20 -29.80 -5.13 -32.24
N ALA A 21 -30.48 -5.85 -31.33
CA ALA A 21 -30.11 -7.10 -30.65
C ALA A 21 -30.03 -8.40 -31.50
N ALA A 22 -29.39 -9.47 -30.97
CA ALA A 22 -30.03 -10.77 -30.61
C ALA A 22 -29.04 -11.97 -30.38
N CYS A 23 -29.49 -12.91 -29.51
CA CYS A 23 -29.25 -14.37 -29.42
C CYS A 23 -28.12 -15.00 -28.54
N ALA A 24 -28.53 -15.43 -27.33
CA ALA A 24 -28.70 -16.83 -26.84
C ALA A 24 -27.54 -17.88 -26.75
N ALA A 25 -27.24 -18.26 -25.49
CA ALA A 25 -27.37 -19.61 -24.86
C ALA A 25 -26.25 -20.71 -24.88
N LEU A 26 -26.13 -21.39 -23.71
CA LEU A 26 -25.66 -22.79 -23.38
C LEU A 26 -24.12 -23.03 -23.31
N LEU A 27 -23.46 -23.78 -22.39
CA LEU A 27 -23.71 -24.81 -21.34
C LEU A 27 -22.47 -24.84 -20.38
N VAL A 28 -22.58 -24.89 -19.04
CA VAL A 28 -22.56 -26.05 -18.09
C VAL A 28 -21.26 -26.88 -17.97
N GLY A 29 -20.76 -27.00 -16.73
CA GLY A 29 -19.90 -28.07 -16.19
C GLY A 29 -18.51 -27.58 -15.72
N GLY A 30 -17.99 -27.84 -14.53
CA GLY A 30 -18.36 -28.68 -13.38
C GLY A 30 -17.18 -28.64 -12.39
N SER A 31 -17.49 -28.63 -11.10
CA SER A 31 -16.60 -28.39 -9.94
C SER A 31 -15.80 -29.62 -9.49
N SER A 32 -14.73 -29.39 -8.70
CA SER A 32 -14.23 -30.23 -7.57
C SER A 32 -12.87 -29.69 -7.11
N ALA A 33 -12.75 -29.00 -5.96
CA ALA A 33 -12.60 -29.54 -4.58
C ALA A 33 -11.27 -30.28 -4.37
N ALA A 34 -10.55 -30.20 -3.26
CA ALA A 34 -10.50 -29.37 -2.06
C ALA A 34 -9.25 -29.88 -1.30
N ASP A 35 -8.58 -29.05 -0.51
CA ASP A 35 -8.27 -29.41 0.88
C ASP A 35 -7.58 -28.27 1.61
N ALA A 36 -8.24 -27.86 2.70
CA ALA A 36 -7.78 -26.85 3.63
C ALA A 36 -7.45 -27.55 4.94
N GLN A 37 -6.33 -27.15 5.57
CA GLN A 37 -6.14 -27.34 7.00
C GLN A 37 -5.86 -26.00 7.68
N THR A 38 -6.72 -25.77 8.67
CA THR A 38 -6.93 -24.65 9.56
C THR A 38 -5.88 -24.52 10.67
N THR A 39 -5.57 -23.28 11.06
CA THR A 39 -5.36 -22.83 12.46
C THR A 39 -5.50 -21.29 12.50
N SER A 40 -6.65 -20.74 12.90
CA SER A 40 -6.97 -20.19 14.25
C SER A 40 -6.07 -19.04 14.73
N THR A 41 -6.61 -17.81 14.84
CA THR A 41 -6.70 -17.02 16.10
C THR A 41 -7.37 -15.63 15.93
N ALA A 42 -8.34 -15.37 16.82
CA ALA A 42 -8.88 -14.08 17.35
C ALA A 42 -9.78 -13.16 16.46
N PRO A 43 -10.84 -12.54 17.03
CA PRO A 43 -11.95 -11.95 16.28
C PRO A 43 -11.62 -10.56 15.74
N ARG A 44 -11.73 -10.41 14.42
CA ARG A 44 -11.67 -9.15 13.68
C ARG A 44 -13.03 -8.43 13.80
N ALA A 45 -13.01 -7.11 13.99
CA ALA A 45 -14.21 -6.29 13.78
C ALA A 45 -14.67 -6.43 12.32
N PRO A 46 -15.99 -6.49 12.03
CA PRO A 46 -16.48 -6.72 10.68
C PRO A 46 -16.15 -5.51 9.80
N THR A 47 -15.18 -5.68 8.92
CA THR A 47 -14.95 -4.81 7.77
C THR A 47 -15.88 -5.25 6.64
N VAL A 48 -16.69 -4.33 6.12
CA VAL A 48 -17.47 -4.56 4.90
C VAL A 48 -16.48 -4.64 3.74
N HIS A 49 -16.15 -5.85 3.32
CA HIS A 49 -15.32 -6.08 2.14
C HIS A 49 -16.21 -6.03 0.90
N HIS A 50 -16.07 -4.99 0.07
CA HIS A 50 -16.60 -5.00 -1.30
C HIS A 50 -15.72 -5.87 -2.20
N ARG A 51 -15.80 -7.20 -2.04
CA ARG A 51 -15.33 -8.14 -3.07
C ARG A 51 -16.40 -8.25 -4.16
N GLN A 52 -15.98 -8.28 -5.43
CA GLN A 52 -16.89 -8.61 -6.52
C GLN A 52 -17.46 -10.01 -6.28
N PRO A 53 -18.79 -10.21 -6.37
CA PRO A 53 -19.39 -11.51 -6.13
C PRO A 53 -18.90 -12.54 -7.17
N PRO A 54 -18.77 -13.82 -6.78
CA PRO A 54 -18.41 -14.87 -7.72
C PRO A 54 -19.45 -14.96 -8.84
N LYS A 55 -18.98 -15.09 -10.09
CA LYS A 55 -19.86 -15.20 -11.29
C LYS A 55 -20.83 -16.38 -11.26
N THR A 56 -20.61 -17.34 -10.36
CA THR A 56 -21.50 -18.47 -10.07
C THR A 56 -21.43 -18.77 -8.57
N PHE A 57 -22.51 -18.52 -7.84
CA PHE A 57 -22.65 -18.97 -6.45
C PHE A 57 -22.88 -20.49 -6.45
N VAL A 58 -21.95 -21.26 -5.89
CA VAL A 58 -22.09 -22.71 -5.70
C VAL A 58 -22.27 -22.94 -4.21
N PHE A 59 -23.42 -23.48 -3.82
CA PHE A 59 -23.69 -23.87 -2.44
C PHE A 59 -22.86 -25.11 -2.11
N ASP A 60 -21.89 -24.96 -1.21
CA ASP A 60 -21.12 -26.06 -0.62
C ASP A 60 -21.75 -26.43 0.73
N GLU A 61 -22.41 -27.59 0.78
CA GLU A 61 -23.02 -28.14 2.00
C GLU A 61 -22.01 -28.36 3.13
N THR A 62 -20.73 -28.55 2.80
CA THR A 62 -19.67 -28.82 3.77
C THR A 62 -19.00 -27.54 4.30
N LYS A 63 -19.07 -26.44 3.55
CA LYS A 63 -18.54 -25.11 3.91
C LYS A 63 -19.43 -24.02 3.31
N PRO A 64 -20.59 -23.73 3.93
CA PRO A 64 -21.48 -22.70 3.41
C PRO A 64 -20.77 -21.34 3.44
N THR A 65 -20.85 -20.63 2.32
CA THR A 65 -20.29 -19.28 2.16
C THR A 65 -21.41 -18.27 1.89
N CYS A 66 -21.27 -17.06 2.44
CA CYS A 66 -22.21 -15.98 2.18
C CYS A 66 -21.96 -15.36 0.79
N TRP A 67 -22.80 -14.41 0.38
CA TRP A 67 -22.76 -13.86 -0.98
C TRP A 67 -21.46 -13.12 -1.32
N ASP A 68 -20.81 -12.55 -0.32
CA ASP A 68 -19.48 -11.93 -0.40
C ASP A 68 -18.34 -12.95 -0.60
N GLY A 69 -18.65 -14.25 -0.55
CA GLY A 69 -17.69 -15.35 -0.71
C GLY A 69 -16.99 -15.75 0.59
N ASP A 70 -17.32 -15.12 1.72
CA ASP A 70 -16.73 -15.43 3.01
C ASP A 70 -17.44 -16.63 3.67
N PRO A 71 -16.73 -17.44 4.49
CA PRO A 71 -17.35 -18.56 5.20
C PRO A 71 -18.42 -18.11 6.20
N ALA A 72 -19.51 -18.87 6.28
CA ALA A 72 -20.56 -18.68 7.25
C ALA A 72 -20.02 -18.79 8.69
N GLY A 73 -20.26 -17.77 9.51
CA GLY A 73 -19.87 -17.76 10.92
C GLY A 73 -20.72 -18.73 11.77
N PRO A 74 -20.34 -18.95 13.05
CA PRO A 74 -21.05 -19.86 13.95
C PRO A 74 -22.54 -19.56 14.12
N ALA A 75 -22.93 -18.28 14.13
CA ALA A 75 -24.33 -17.86 14.23
C ALA A 75 -25.15 -18.29 12.99
N ILE A 76 -24.57 -18.13 11.79
CA ILE A 76 -25.18 -18.59 10.54
C ILE A 76 -25.29 -20.11 10.52
N LEU A 77 -24.23 -20.83 10.90
CA LEU A 77 -24.23 -22.30 10.96
C LEU A 77 -25.31 -22.82 11.92
N SER A 78 -25.42 -22.20 13.10
CA SER A 78 -26.50 -22.50 14.05
C SER A 78 -27.88 -22.22 13.45
N ALA A 79 -28.06 -21.08 12.78
CA ALA A 79 -29.31 -20.74 12.11
C ALA A 79 -29.68 -21.76 11.03
N LEU A 80 -28.72 -22.22 10.22
CA LEU A 80 -28.91 -23.24 9.18
C LEU A 80 -29.42 -24.56 9.77
N THR A 81 -28.84 -25.01 10.89
CA THR A 81 -29.30 -26.25 11.56
C THR A 81 -30.74 -26.18 12.07
N ASN A 82 -31.23 -24.97 12.38
CA ASN A 82 -32.55 -24.73 12.94
C ASN A 82 -33.58 -24.21 11.91
N GLY A 83 -33.21 -24.17 10.62
CA GLY A 83 -34.07 -23.72 9.53
C GLY A 83 -34.63 -22.30 9.73
N ASP A 84 -35.88 -22.08 9.34
CA ASP A 84 -36.51 -20.75 9.38
C ASP A 84 -36.62 -20.18 10.81
N ALA A 85 -36.74 -21.03 11.83
CA ALA A 85 -36.77 -20.60 13.24
C ALA A 85 -35.40 -20.07 13.68
N GLY A 86 -34.33 -20.76 13.28
CA GLY A 86 -32.95 -20.30 13.46
C GLY A 86 -32.69 -18.98 12.75
N PHE A 87 -33.14 -18.87 11.51
CA PHE A 87 -33.00 -17.64 10.72
C PHE A 87 -33.78 -16.46 11.30
N LEU A 88 -34.96 -16.71 11.88
CA LEU A 88 -35.70 -15.67 12.61
C LEU A 88 -34.94 -15.17 13.85
N SER A 89 -34.28 -16.06 14.60
CA SER A 89 -33.43 -15.65 15.73
C SER A 89 -32.24 -14.82 15.23
N LEU A 90 -31.56 -15.30 14.18
CA LEU A 90 -30.45 -14.60 13.55
C LEU A 90 -30.86 -13.20 13.09
N ALA A 91 -31.96 -13.06 12.35
CA ALA A 91 -32.42 -11.77 11.85
C ALA A 91 -32.85 -10.78 12.95
N ARG A 92 -33.14 -11.27 14.16
CA ARG A 92 -33.43 -10.42 15.32
C ARG A 92 -32.19 -10.01 16.08
N GLU A 93 -31.22 -10.91 16.20
CA GLU A 93 -30.02 -10.72 17.01
C GLU A 93 -28.87 -10.07 16.22
N GLN A 94 -28.71 -10.47 14.96
CA GLN A 94 -27.66 -10.06 14.02
C GLN A 94 -28.28 -9.86 12.62
N PRO A 95 -29.17 -8.86 12.46
CA PRO A 95 -29.84 -8.58 11.18
C PRO A 95 -28.87 -8.35 10.02
N GLU A 96 -27.70 -7.77 10.27
CA GLU A 96 -26.63 -7.57 9.29
C GLU A 96 -26.13 -8.89 8.69
N GLU A 97 -25.87 -9.89 9.54
CA GLU A 97 -25.47 -11.24 9.12
C GLU A 97 -26.61 -11.96 8.41
N ALA A 98 -27.87 -11.73 8.82
CA ALA A 98 -29.03 -12.28 8.13
C ALA A 98 -29.17 -11.75 6.70
N PHE A 99 -28.93 -10.46 6.46
CA PHE A 99 -28.94 -9.88 5.11
C PHE A 99 -27.76 -10.39 4.27
N ARG A 100 -26.54 -10.31 4.82
CA ARG A 100 -25.28 -10.76 4.21
C ARG A 100 -25.35 -12.22 3.74
N CYS A 101 -25.95 -13.10 4.52
CA CYS A 101 -26.00 -14.54 4.26
C CYS A 101 -27.38 -15.03 3.81
N SER A 102 -28.28 -14.14 3.40
CA SER A 102 -29.67 -14.49 3.05
C SER A 102 -29.82 -15.50 1.90
N SER A 103 -28.79 -15.70 1.06
CA SER A 103 -28.76 -16.66 -0.04
C SER A 103 -28.79 -18.10 0.45
N LEU A 104 -28.30 -18.34 1.67
CA LEU A 104 -28.33 -19.64 2.34
C LEU A 104 -29.73 -19.99 2.89
N PHE A 105 -30.65 -19.02 2.91
CA PHE A 105 -32.01 -19.18 3.44
C PHE A 105 -33.06 -18.80 2.38
N PRO A 106 -33.28 -19.61 1.33
CA PRO A 106 -34.10 -19.22 0.17
C PRO A 106 -35.62 -19.32 0.39
N SER A 107 -36.08 -19.80 1.55
CA SER A 107 -37.49 -20.08 1.81
C SER A 107 -38.38 -18.82 1.75
N GLU A 108 -39.67 -19.01 1.49
CA GLU A 108 -40.65 -17.90 1.54
C GLU A 108 -40.74 -17.30 2.95
N ALA A 109 -40.65 -18.13 3.99
CA ALA A 109 -40.60 -17.68 5.38
C ALA A 109 -39.38 -16.79 5.65
N ALA A 110 -38.19 -17.19 5.19
CA ALA A 110 -36.99 -16.36 5.26
C ALA A 110 -37.14 -15.02 4.51
N THR A 111 -37.86 -15.00 3.39
CA THR A 111 -38.17 -13.74 2.68
C THR A 111 -39.05 -12.84 3.53
N ALA A 112 -40.07 -13.40 4.18
CA ALA A 112 -40.95 -12.65 5.09
C ALA A 112 -40.19 -12.12 6.32
N ILE A 113 -39.25 -12.92 6.87
CA ILE A 113 -38.39 -12.54 7.98
C ILE A 113 -37.51 -11.34 7.60
N LEU A 114 -36.81 -11.41 6.47
CA LEU A 114 -35.97 -10.31 5.97
C LEU A 114 -36.77 -9.04 5.68
N ARG A 115 -38.00 -9.20 5.17
CA ARG A 115 -38.90 -8.07 4.95
C ARG A 115 -39.23 -7.33 6.24
N GLU A 116 -39.41 -8.02 7.37
CA GLU A 116 -39.57 -7.37 8.67
C GLU A 116 -38.25 -6.80 9.19
N ALA A 117 -37.14 -7.54 9.06
CA ALA A 117 -35.81 -7.09 9.48
C ALA A 117 -35.37 -5.79 8.77
N ALA A 118 -35.76 -5.59 7.51
CA ALA A 118 -35.46 -4.39 6.73
C ALA A 118 -35.97 -3.08 7.38
N LEU A 119 -36.96 -3.15 8.28
CA LEU A 119 -37.41 -1.99 9.06
C LEU A 119 -36.46 -1.65 10.22
N ALA A 120 -35.73 -2.62 10.74
CA ALA A 120 -34.75 -2.39 11.80
C ALA A 120 -33.40 -1.95 11.22
N THR A 121 -33.02 -2.55 10.08
CA THR A 121 -31.72 -2.31 9.43
C THR A 121 -31.87 -2.01 7.93
N PRO A 122 -32.41 -0.83 7.59
CA PRO A 122 -32.70 -0.49 6.19
C PRO A 122 -31.44 -0.41 5.32
N PHE A 123 -30.30 -0.03 5.89
CA PHE A 123 -29.05 0.07 5.13
C PHE A 123 -28.46 -1.30 4.79
N ASP A 124 -28.56 -2.29 5.69
CA ASP A 124 -28.11 -3.66 5.41
C ASP A 124 -28.96 -4.30 4.29
N ALA A 125 -30.27 -4.05 4.30
CA ALA A 125 -31.16 -4.45 3.22
C ALA A 125 -30.74 -3.82 1.87
N ILE A 126 -30.36 -2.54 1.86
CA ILE A 126 -29.92 -1.84 0.65
C ILE A 126 -28.53 -2.32 0.20
N GLY A 127 -27.61 -2.55 1.13
CA GLY A 127 -26.30 -3.13 0.82
C GLY A 127 -26.39 -4.52 0.20
N ALA A 128 -27.42 -5.30 0.56
CA ALA A 128 -27.69 -6.62 0.00
C ALA A 128 -28.51 -6.60 -1.31
N ILE A 129 -28.65 -5.45 -2.00
CA ILE A 129 -29.56 -5.33 -3.14
C ILE A 129 -29.28 -6.30 -4.28
N GLU A 130 -28.01 -6.55 -4.62
CA GLU A 130 -27.68 -7.45 -5.74
C GLU A 130 -28.23 -8.85 -5.49
N GLN A 131 -28.05 -9.36 -4.28
CA GLN A 131 -28.55 -10.66 -3.84
C GLN A 131 -30.07 -10.68 -3.69
N LEU A 132 -30.66 -9.64 -3.09
CA LEU A 132 -32.11 -9.55 -2.93
C LEU A 132 -32.83 -9.39 -4.27
N SER A 133 -32.22 -8.75 -5.26
CA SER A 133 -32.80 -8.59 -6.60
C SER A 133 -33.00 -9.93 -7.32
N LEU A 134 -32.19 -10.94 -6.99
CA LEU A 134 -32.32 -12.30 -7.54
C LEU A 134 -33.35 -13.15 -6.78
N ARG A 135 -33.80 -12.70 -5.61
CA ARG A 135 -34.70 -13.43 -4.72
C ARG A 135 -36.17 -13.10 -5.02
N PRO A 136 -37.08 -14.10 -5.14
CA PRO A 136 -38.52 -13.84 -5.19
C PRO A 136 -38.98 -13.01 -3.98
N GLY A 137 -39.64 -11.88 -4.24
CA GLY A 137 -40.08 -10.93 -3.21
C GLY A 137 -39.00 -9.99 -2.67
N GLY A 138 -37.74 -10.10 -3.12
CA GLY A 138 -36.64 -9.27 -2.62
C GLY A 138 -36.78 -7.78 -2.95
N MET A 139 -37.35 -7.41 -4.10
CA MET A 139 -37.65 -6.00 -4.40
C MET A 139 -38.66 -5.39 -3.42
N THR A 140 -39.55 -6.18 -2.83
CA THR A 140 -40.47 -5.72 -1.78
C THR A 140 -39.72 -5.45 -0.48
N ILE A 141 -38.67 -6.21 -0.18
CA ILE A 141 -37.78 -5.97 0.97
C ILE A 141 -37.06 -4.62 0.77
N ILE A 142 -36.45 -4.42 -0.40
CA ILE A 142 -35.77 -3.16 -0.76
C ILE A 142 -36.72 -1.98 -0.68
N GLY A 143 -37.90 -2.08 -1.30
CA GLY A 143 -38.90 -1.00 -1.27
C GLY A 143 -39.34 -0.60 0.14
N ARG A 144 -39.32 -1.54 1.09
CA ARG A 144 -39.68 -1.29 2.49
C ARG A 144 -38.55 -0.61 3.27
N ALA A 145 -37.29 -0.94 2.96
CA ALA A 145 -36.12 -0.25 3.50
C ALA A 145 -35.96 1.18 2.95
N LEU A 146 -36.36 1.40 1.69
CA LEU A 146 -36.09 2.60 0.91
C LEU A 146 -37.04 3.77 1.20
N THR A 147 -37.27 4.08 2.48
CA THR A 147 -38.05 5.26 2.86
C THR A 147 -37.14 6.33 3.48
N PRO A 148 -37.18 7.60 3.02
CA PRO A 148 -36.27 8.64 3.51
C PRO A 148 -36.31 8.82 5.03
N THR A 149 -37.48 8.72 5.64
CA THR A 149 -37.65 8.84 7.11
C THR A 149 -36.98 7.69 7.86
N LEU A 150 -37.07 6.46 7.34
CA LEU A 150 -36.48 5.30 7.98
C LEU A 150 -34.95 5.32 7.87
N LEU A 151 -34.45 5.60 6.66
CA LEU A 151 -33.02 5.76 6.40
C LEU A 151 -32.42 6.87 7.27
N ALA A 152 -33.08 8.02 7.36
CA ALA A 152 -32.64 9.12 8.21
C ALA A 152 -32.50 8.75 9.70
N ARG A 153 -33.44 7.95 10.24
CA ARG A 153 -33.39 7.48 11.63
C ARG A 153 -32.30 6.45 11.88
N SER A 154 -31.86 5.77 10.82
CA SER A 154 -30.91 4.65 10.88
C SER A 154 -29.50 5.04 10.48
N LEU A 155 -29.22 6.35 10.37
CA LEU A 155 -27.88 6.83 10.03
C LEU A 155 -26.87 6.54 11.12
N ASP A 156 -27.28 6.42 12.39
CA ASP A 156 -26.43 6.24 13.58
C ASP A 156 -25.22 7.20 13.58
N THR A 157 -24.07 6.73 13.09
CA THR A 157 -22.81 7.48 12.98
C THR A 157 -22.65 8.26 11.67
N GLY A 158 -23.55 8.09 10.71
CA GLY A 158 -23.49 8.65 9.37
C GLY A 158 -22.58 7.90 8.39
N MET A 159 -21.69 7.00 8.86
CA MET A 159 -20.79 6.23 7.99
C MET A 159 -21.54 5.32 7.02
N ILE A 160 -22.57 4.64 7.53
CA ILE A 160 -23.33 3.64 6.77
C ILE A 160 -23.95 4.20 5.49
N PHE A 161 -24.28 5.50 5.49
CA PHE A 161 -24.76 6.18 4.29
C PHE A 161 -23.71 6.21 3.19
N TYR A 162 -22.44 6.50 3.53
CA TYR A 162 -21.37 6.61 2.54
C TYR A 162 -20.96 5.24 2.01
N GLU A 163 -20.95 4.22 2.87
CA GLU A 163 -20.72 2.82 2.50
C GLU A 163 -21.79 2.32 1.51
N THR A 164 -23.05 2.69 1.71
CA THR A 164 -24.18 2.26 0.85
C THR A 164 -24.57 3.27 -0.23
N ARG A 165 -23.85 4.40 -0.34
CA ARG A 165 -24.25 5.53 -1.20
C ARG A 165 -24.39 5.14 -2.66
N HIS A 166 -23.49 4.29 -3.14
CA HIS A 166 -23.50 3.84 -4.54
C HIS A 166 -24.83 3.16 -4.90
N GLU A 167 -25.39 2.35 -3.99
CA GLU A 167 -26.70 1.72 -4.18
C GLU A 167 -27.85 2.72 -4.02
N LEU A 168 -27.81 3.56 -2.98
CA LEU A 168 -28.83 4.59 -2.76
C LEU A 168 -28.99 5.52 -3.96
N HIS A 169 -27.88 5.89 -4.61
CA HIS A 169 -27.88 6.74 -5.80
C HIS A 169 -28.62 6.10 -6.99
N LYS A 170 -28.62 4.78 -7.11
CA LYS A 170 -29.37 4.06 -8.17
C LYS A 170 -30.87 3.97 -7.87
N LEU A 171 -31.24 3.99 -6.59
CA LEU A 171 -32.59 3.64 -6.12
C LEU A 171 -33.43 4.85 -5.73
N MET A 172 -32.80 5.98 -5.40
CA MET A 172 -33.48 7.14 -4.85
C MET A 172 -33.36 8.38 -5.75
N PRO A 173 -34.38 9.26 -5.74
CA PRO A 173 -34.28 10.57 -6.35
C PRO A 173 -33.13 11.41 -5.76
N PRO A 174 -32.43 12.22 -6.56
CA PRO A 174 -31.29 13.03 -6.12
C PRO A 174 -31.59 13.95 -4.94
N GLU A 175 -32.80 14.51 -4.86
CA GLU A 175 -33.22 15.40 -3.77
C GLU A 175 -33.28 14.68 -2.42
N ASN A 176 -33.77 13.44 -2.39
CA ASN A 176 -33.83 12.64 -1.17
C ASN A 176 -32.45 12.16 -0.75
N LEU A 177 -31.61 11.78 -1.73
CA LEU A 177 -30.23 11.40 -1.48
C LEU A 177 -29.45 12.57 -0.87
N LEU A 178 -29.60 13.78 -1.40
CA LEU A 178 -28.97 14.99 -0.88
C LEU A 178 -29.43 15.32 0.54
N ALA A 179 -30.73 15.17 0.83
CA ALA A 179 -31.28 15.38 2.15
C ALA A 179 -30.74 14.38 3.18
N LEU A 180 -30.61 13.11 2.80
CA LEU A 180 -29.98 12.07 3.63
C LEU A 180 -28.50 12.35 3.84
N GLU A 181 -27.78 12.75 2.79
CA GLU A 181 -26.36 13.07 2.88
C GLU A 181 -26.08 14.21 3.86
N MET A 182 -26.90 15.27 3.85
CA MET A 182 -26.77 16.37 4.80
C MET A 182 -26.91 15.89 6.26
N GLN A 183 -27.82 14.95 6.52
CA GLN A 183 -28.01 14.36 7.84
C GLN A 183 -26.86 13.41 8.21
N ALA A 184 -26.43 12.57 7.27
CA ALA A 184 -25.32 11.63 7.44
C ALA A 184 -24.03 12.36 7.77
N ARG A 185 -23.73 13.45 7.05
CA ARG A 185 -22.60 14.35 7.33
C ARG A 185 -22.64 14.89 8.75
N LYS A 186 -23.80 15.36 9.22
CA LYS A 186 -23.95 15.89 10.59
C LYS A 186 -23.69 14.81 11.64
N ALA A 187 -24.26 13.62 11.44
CA ALA A 187 -24.03 12.47 12.31
C ALA A 187 -22.54 12.08 12.33
N LEU A 188 -21.90 12.05 11.16
CA LEU A 188 -20.49 11.72 11.01
C LEU A 188 -19.56 12.72 11.70
N THR A 189 -19.81 14.03 11.57
CA THR A 189 -19.02 15.03 12.31
C THR A 189 -19.15 14.82 13.82
N VAL A 190 -20.34 14.50 14.33
CA VAL A 190 -20.57 14.25 15.76
C VAL A 190 -19.90 12.95 16.21
N ALA A 191 -19.99 11.88 15.42
CA ALA A 191 -19.38 10.59 15.73
C ALA A 191 -17.85 10.67 15.70
N PHE A 192 -17.29 11.36 14.69
CA PHE A 192 -15.86 11.63 14.61
C PHE A 192 -15.35 12.39 15.84
N ALA A 193 -16.08 13.42 16.30
CA ALA A 193 -15.68 14.17 17.49
C ALA A 193 -15.64 13.32 18.77
N LYS A 194 -16.40 12.22 18.84
CA LYS A 194 -16.39 11.28 19.97
C LYS A 194 -15.23 10.28 19.87
N GLU A 195 -14.98 9.74 18.68
CA GLU A 195 -13.99 8.67 18.45
C GLU A 195 -13.11 8.96 17.22
N PRO A 196 -12.29 10.02 17.25
CA PRO A 196 -11.61 10.51 16.05
C PRO A 196 -10.64 9.49 15.45
N SER A 197 -9.93 8.72 16.28
CA SER A 197 -9.03 7.66 15.81
C SER A 197 -9.78 6.56 15.06
N ALA A 198 -10.90 6.08 15.60
CA ALA A 198 -11.67 4.97 15.01
C ALA A 198 -12.31 5.41 13.69
N PHE A 199 -12.93 6.59 13.66
CA PHE A 199 -13.53 7.11 12.42
C PHE A 199 -12.49 7.53 11.39
N SER A 200 -11.31 7.99 11.82
CA SER A 200 -10.22 8.23 10.87
C SER A 200 -9.87 6.97 10.11
N ALA A 201 -9.61 5.87 10.82
CA ALA A 201 -9.31 4.58 10.20
C ALA A 201 -10.44 4.09 9.27
N LYS A 202 -11.71 4.20 9.69
CA LYS A 202 -12.86 3.80 8.86
C LYS A 202 -12.99 4.65 7.58
N ILE A 203 -12.87 5.97 7.69
CA ILE A 203 -12.92 6.87 6.54
C ILE A 203 -11.75 6.57 5.59
N GLY A 204 -10.55 6.37 6.12
CA GLY A 204 -9.37 6.02 5.33
C GLY A 204 -9.56 4.72 4.57
N ALA A 205 -10.02 3.66 5.24
CA ALA A 205 -10.32 2.38 4.63
C ALA A 205 -11.36 2.50 3.50
N LEU A 206 -12.46 3.23 3.73
CA LEU A 206 -13.48 3.47 2.71
C LEU A 206 -12.90 4.18 1.47
N LEU A 207 -12.08 5.21 1.67
CA LEU A 207 -11.45 5.95 0.56
C LEU A 207 -10.48 5.08 -0.24
N ASP A 208 -9.77 4.20 0.44
CA ASP A 208 -8.79 3.28 -0.12
C ASP A 208 -9.48 2.13 -0.89
N ASP A 209 -10.60 1.62 -0.37
CA ASP A 209 -11.44 0.62 -1.04
C ASP A 209 -12.11 1.16 -2.32
N MET A 210 -12.35 2.48 -2.39
CA MET A 210 -12.95 3.17 -3.54
C MET A 210 -11.92 3.63 -4.59
N THR A 211 -10.78 2.96 -4.72
CA THR A 211 -9.70 3.38 -5.63
C THR A 211 -10.07 3.38 -7.11
N GLU A 212 -10.96 2.47 -7.53
CA GLU A 212 -11.44 2.34 -8.91
C GLU A 212 -12.64 3.27 -9.21
N GLU A 213 -13.20 3.92 -8.19
CA GLU A 213 -14.34 4.82 -8.33
C GLU A 213 -13.93 6.21 -8.85
N SER A 214 -14.91 6.95 -9.38
CA SER A 214 -14.68 8.33 -9.79
C SER A 214 -14.24 9.19 -8.60
N GLY A 215 -13.34 10.15 -8.79
CA GLY A 215 -12.90 11.05 -7.71
C GLY A 215 -14.07 11.83 -7.07
N ARG A 216 -15.17 12.06 -7.81
CA ARG A 216 -16.39 12.68 -7.27
C ARG A 216 -17.08 11.79 -6.23
N ASP A 217 -17.11 10.49 -6.47
CA ASP A 217 -17.76 9.52 -5.59
C ASP A 217 -16.83 9.11 -4.45
N ARG A 218 -15.57 8.77 -4.75
CA ARG A 218 -14.54 8.44 -3.78
C ARG A 218 -14.43 9.50 -2.69
N PHE A 219 -14.22 10.76 -3.05
CA PHE A 219 -14.00 11.83 -2.07
C PHE A 219 -15.28 12.49 -1.55
N ARG A 220 -16.47 11.90 -1.81
CA ARG A 220 -17.74 12.51 -1.39
C ARG A 220 -17.82 12.69 0.13
N ILE A 221 -17.42 11.65 0.88
CA ILE A 221 -17.43 11.65 2.35
C ILE A 221 -16.59 12.80 2.92
N VAL A 222 -15.35 12.96 2.46
CA VAL A 222 -14.44 14.00 2.95
C VAL A 222 -14.81 15.40 2.48
N ASN A 223 -15.42 15.55 1.29
CA ASN A 223 -15.87 16.86 0.82
C ASN A 223 -16.96 17.46 1.74
N GLY A 224 -17.73 16.61 2.43
CA GLY A 224 -18.72 17.02 3.41
C GLY A 224 -18.14 17.49 4.76
N LEU A 225 -16.91 17.09 5.10
CA LEU A 225 -16.34 17.29 6.43
C LEU A 225 -15.75 18.71 6.62
N PRO A 226 -15.72 19.22 7.87
CA PRO A 226 -15.09 20.50 8.19
C PRO A 226 -13.56 20.42 8.12
N VAL A 227 -12.90 21.58 8.01
CA VAL A 227 -11.43 21.70 7.91
C VAL A 227 -10.71 20.96 9.04
N GLU A 228 -11.21 21.07 10.27
CA GLU A 228 -10.62 20.46 11.46
C GLU A 228 -10.58 18.93 11.36
N VAL A 229 -11.66 18.32 10.85
CA VAL A 229 -11.75 16.88 10.67
C VAL A 229 -10.82 16.40 9.55
N LEU A 230 -10.71 17.16 8.45
CA LEU A 230 -9.79 16.82 7.35
C LEU A 230 -8.33 16.90 7.78
N PHE A 231 -8.00 17.94 8.55
CA PHE A 231 -6.69 18.08 9.16
C PHE A 231 -6.38 16.90 10.10
N GLU A 232 -7.32 16.56 10.98
CA GLU A 232 -7.14 15.46 11.95
C GLU A 232 -7.04 14.09 11.25
N LEU A 233 -7.79 13.87 10.16
CA LEU A 233 -7.66 12.70 9.30
C LEU A 233 -6.22 12.57 8.78
N ILE A 234 -5.69 13.63 8.16
CA ILE A 234 -4.32 13.63 7.62
C ILE A 234 -3.29 13.41 8.75
N ALA A 235 -3.47 14.09 9.89
CA ALA A 235 -2.57 13.95 11.03
C ALA A 235 -2.52 12.51 11.57
N ARG A 236 -3.68 11.85 11.71
CA ARG A 236 -3.77 10.54 12.34
C ARG A 236 -3.39 9.39 11.42
N ILE A 237 -3.86 9.43 10.18
CA ILE A 237 -3.77 8.29 9.25
C ILE A 237 -3.12 8.64 7.92
N GLY A 238 -2.63 9.87 7.72
CA GLY A 238 -1.95 10.26 6.48
C GLY A 238 -0.84 9.29 6.04
N PRO A 239 0.05 8.86 6.96
CA PRO A 239 1.06 7.83 6.70
C PRO A 239 0.53 6.42 6.41
N GLN A 240 -0.76 6.15 6.58
CA GLN A 240 -1.41 4.85 6.38
C GLN A 240 -2.28 4.82 5.12
N LEU A 241 -2.70 5.99 4.64
CA LEU A 241 -3.53 6.16 3.45
C LEU A 241 -2.76 5.83 2.18
N TYR A 242 -3.47 5.34 1.16
CA TYR A 242 -2.90 5.34 -0.18
C TYR A 242 -2.58 6.76 -0.60
N THR A 243 -1.49 6.93 -1.34
CA THR A 243 -1.04 8.26 -1.79
C THR A 243 -2.12 9.03 -2.52
N SER A 244 -2.95 8.38 -3.35
CA SER A 244 -4.07 9.05 -4.03
C SER A 244 -5.15 9.52 -3.05
N SER A 245 -5.43 8.76 -1.99
CA SER A 245 -6.37 9.17 -0.94
C SER A 245 -5.79 10.34 -0.17
N PHE A 246 -4.54 10.24 0.28
CA PHE A 246 -3.83 11.31 0.98
C PHE A 246 -3.87 12.62 0.18
N ASP A 247 -3.45 12.58 -1.09
CA ASP A 247 -3.44 13.75 -1.97
C ASP A 247 -4.84 14.36 -2.12
N GLY A 248 -5.86 13.52 -2.35
CA GLY A 248 -7.23 14.00 -2.49
C GLY A 248 -7.76 14.68 -1.22
N ILE A 249 -7.45 14.15 -0.03
CA ILE A 249 -7.84 14.78 1.23
C ILE A 249 -7.08 16.11 1.42
N LEU A 250 -5.77 16.14 1.14
CA LEU A 250 -4.95 17.35 1.26
C LEU A 250 -5.39 18.46 0.29
N ASP A 251 -5.76 18.10 -0.94
CA ASP A 251 -6.29 19.02 -1.94
C ASP A 251 -7.62 19.61 -1.49
N ILE A 252 -8.52 18.78 -0.94
CA ILE A 252 -9.82 19.21 -0.40
C ILE A 252 -9.64 20.11 0.82
N LEU A 253 -8.72 19.77 1.73
CA LEU A 253 -8.35 20.61 2.87
C LEU A 253 -7.87 21.98 2.40
N THR A 254 -6.94 22.01 1.45
CA THR A 254 -6.37 23.25 0.89
C THR A 254 -7.46 24.11 0.22
N LEU A 255 -8.37 23.48 -0.53
CA LEU A 255 -9.50 24.15 -1.16
C LEU A 255 -10.45 24.76 -0.11
N LYS A 256 -10.75 24.03 0.97
CA LYS A 256 -11.64 24.51 2.03
C LYS A 256 -11.03 25.62 2.86
N LEU A 257 -9.74 25.54 3.20
CA LEU A 257 -9.00 26.64 3.83
C LEU A 257 -9.14 27.93 3.00
N LYS A 258 -8.95 27.83 1.68
CA LYS A 258 -9.15 28.96 0.75
C LYS A 258 -10.58 29.51 0.79
N GLN A 259 -11.59 28.65 0.82
CA GLN A 259 -13.01 29.05 0.87
C GLN A 259 -13.34 29.76 2.19
N GLU A 260 -12.79 29.28 3.31
CA GLU A 260 -12.95 29.86 4.65
C GLU A 260 -12.04 31.08 4.89
N ARG A 261 -11.19 31.45 3.91
CA ARG A 261 -10.17 32.50 4.03
C ARG A 261 -9.22 32.27 5.21
N ARG A 262 -8.92 30.99 5.49
CA ARG A 262 -7.93 30.54 6.48
C ARG A 262 -6.69 30.03 5.77
N THR A 263 -5.58 30.07 6.48
CA THR A 263 -4.26 29.60 6.02
C THR A 263 -3.77 28.43 6.87
N PHE A 264 -2.71 27.75 6.42
CA PHE A 264 -2.03 26.76 7.25
C PHE A 264 -1.45 27.37 8.53
N PHE A 265 -1.02 28.64 8.50
CA PHE A 265 -0.61 29.37 9.70
C PHE A 265 -1.75 29.57 10.69
N ASP A 266 -2.97 29.88 10.23
CA ASP A 266 -4.14 30.00 11.10
C ASP A 266 -4.48 28.65 11.73
N LEU A 267 -4.42 27.57 10.95
CA LEU A 267 -4.67 26.21 11.43
C LEU A 267 -3.64 25.74 12.44
N ALA A 268 -2.34 26.02 12.21
CA ALA A 268 -1.27 25.67 13.15
C ALA A 268 -1.41 26.34 14.52
N ARG A 269 -2.09 27.49 14.57
CA ARG A 269 -2.31 28.28 15.79
C ARG A 269 -3.64 28.00 16.47
N ASP A 270 -4.53 27.29 15.80
CA ASP A 270 -5.82 26.90 16.38
C ASP A 270 -5.57 25.94 17.55
N PRO A 271 -6.02 26.25 18.78
CA PRO A 271 -5.83 25.37 19.93
C PRO A 271 -6.32 23.94 19.68
N ALA A 272 -7.39 23.75 18.90
CA ALA A 272 -7.96 22.44 18.60
C ALA A 272 -7.05 21.62 17.66
N ALA A 273 -6.31 22.27 16.76
CA ALA A 273 -5.44 21.60 15.79
C ALA A 273 -3.97 21.52 16.25
N SER A 274 -3.54 22.45 17.11
CA SER A 274 -2.14 22.64 17.51
C SER A 274 -1.47 21.39 18.07
N ALA A 275 -2.23 20.55 18.79
CA ALA A 275 -1.72 19.30 19.38
C ALA A 275 -1.31 18.25 18.32
N LEU A 276 -1.98 18.24 17.16
CA LEU A 276 -1.73 17.30 16.07
C LEU A 276 -0.91 17.91 14.93
N TRP A 277 -0.53 19.19 15.04
CA TRP A 277 0.23 19.89 14.00
C TRP A 277 1.52 19.16 13.62
N GLY A 278 2.22 18.59 14.60
CA GLY A 278 3.42 17.80 14.38
C GLY A 278 3.18 16.57 13.48
N ASP A 279 2.10 15.81 13.70
CA ASP A 279 1.82 14.65 12.83
C ASP A 279 1.40 15.09 11.44
N PHE A 280 0.54 16.11 11.35
CA PHE A 280 0.12 16.67 10.08
C PHE A 280 1.31 17.14 9.26
N PHE A 281 2.23 17.87 9.89
CA PHE A 281 3.46 18.33 9.28
C PHE A 281 4.30 17.16 8.77
N ILE A 282 4.53 16.13 9.59
CA ILE A 282 5.28 14.94 9.16
C ILE A 282 4.59 14.25 8.00
N ALA A 283 3.28 14.03 8.07
CA ALA A 283 2.52 13.35 7.01
C ALA A 283 2.65 14.10 5.68
N VAL A 284 2.58 15.44 5.70
CA VAL A 284 2.69 16.28 4.49
C VAL A 284 4.13 16.41 3.98
N VAL A 285 5.11 16.60 4.87
CA VAL A 285 6.51 16.76 4.43
C VAL A 285 7.08 15.45 3.93
N THR A 286 6.90 14.37 4.69
CA THR A 286 7.45 13.06 4.30
C THR A 286 6.82 12.60 2.98
N SER A 287 5.51 12.76 2.76
CA SER A 287 4.84 12.47 1.47
C SER A 287 5.32 13.28 0.25
N GLY A 288 6.33 14.14 0.41
CA GLY A 288 6.84 14.98 -0.67
C GLY A 288 5.86 16.10 -1.03
N ARG A 289 5.01 16.51 -0.09
CA ARG A 289 4.03 17.60 -0.21
C ARG A 289 4.36 18.80 0.67
N GLY A 290 5.59 18.91 1.19
CA GLY A 290 6.03 20.04 2.01
C GLY A 290 5.82 21.41 1.36
N ASP A 291 6.00 21.51 0.03
CA ASP A 291 5.74 22.74 -0.73
C ASP A 291 4.27 23.22 -0.63
N THR A 292 3.32 22.33 -0.33
CA THR A 292 1.92 22.70 -0.08
C THR A 292 1.77 23.54 1.18
N LEU A 293 2.51 23.23 2.25
CA LEU A 293 2.45 23.96 3.53
C LEU A 293 3.00 25.39 3.40
N PHE A 294 4.05 25.52 2.61
CA PHE A 294 4.83 26.74 2.45
C PHE A 294 4.50 27.52 1.18
N GLY A 295 3.51 27.05 0.43
CA GLY A 295 3.03 27.66 -0.80
C GLY A 295 2.04 28.81 -0.58
N PRO A 296 1.14 29.09 -1.55
CA PRO A 296 0.22 30.22 -1.48
C PRO A 296 -0.71 30.24 -0.26
N MET A 297 -0.97 29.08 0.35
CA MET A 297 -1.84 28.96 1.52
C MET A 297 -1.11 28.91 2.86
N ALA A 298 0.20 29.18 2.86
CA ALA A 298 1.00 29.23 4.09
C ALA A 298 0.51 30.31 5.07
N GLY A 299 0.08 31.48 4.57
CA GLY A 299 -0.13 32.66 5.42
C GLY A 299 1.21 33.29 5.78
N ASN A 300 1.51 33.41 7.07
CA ASN A 300 2.85 33.81 7.52
C ASN A 300 3.81 32.60 7.46
N ALA A 301 4.38 32.35 6.28
CA ALA A 301 5.20 31.17 6.02
C ALA A 301 6.44 31.06 6.91
N ARG A 302 7.07 32.20 7.25
CA ARG A 302 8.23 32.25 8.15
C ARG A 302 7.86 31.80 9.56
N ASP A 303 6.77 32.32 10.12
CA ASP A 303 6.34 31.94 11.47
C ASP A 303 5.69 30.55 11.50
N LEU A 304 5.07 30.11 10.40
CA LEU A 304 4.59 28.74 10.22
C LEU A 304 5.76 27.75 10.26
N ALA A 305 6.85 28.05 9.56
CA ALA A 305 8.06 27.23 9.57
C ALA A 305 8.64 27.11 10.98
N ARG A 306 8.86 28.24 11.66
CA ARG A 306 9.36 28.28 13.05
C ARG A 306 8.41 27.56 14.01
N GLY A 307 7.11 27.82 13.90
CA GLY A 307 6.07 27.18 14.71
C GLY A 307 6.03 25.66 14.52
N SER A 308 6.29 25.18 13.30
CA SER A 308 6.33 23.74 12.99
C SER A 308 7.51 23.04 13.67
N VAL A 309 8.70 23.65 13.64
CA VAL A 309 9.88 23.14 14.37
C VAL A 309 9.59 23.07 15.87
N ARG A 310 9.07 24.17 16.45
CA ARG A 310 8.69 24.20 17.87
C ARG A 310 7.69 23.11 18.24
N SER A 311 6.64 22.96 17.44
CA SER A 311 5.59 21.97 17.68
C SER A 311 6.13 20.55 17.63
N LEU A 312 6.97 20.22 16.64
CA LEU A 312 7.59 18.90 16.52
C LEU A 312 8.51 18.58 17.70
N LEU A 313 9.39 19.52 18.06
CA LEU A 313 10.37 19.30 19.12
C LEU A 313 9.76 19.31 20.52
N ALA A 314 8.57 19.89 20.70
CA ALA A 314 7.82 19.77 21.95
C ALA A 314 7.22 18.37 22.18
N GLN A 315 7.20 17.52 21.15
CA GLN A 315 6.48 16.23 21.14
C GLN A 315 7.45 15.03 21.18
N GLU A 316 8.52 15.17 21.95
CA GLU A 316 9.70 14.29 21.97
C GLU A 316 9.39 12.80 22.21
N THR A 317 8.33 12.50 22.97
CA THR A 317 7.95 11.13 23.34
C THR A 317 6.82 10.56 22.49
N ARG A 318 6.11 11.43 21.75
CA ARG A 318 4.91 11.04 21.00
C ARG A 318 5.25 10.63 19.58
N ILE A 319 6.21 11.32 18.97
CA ILE A 319 6.63 11.05 17.59
C ILE A 319 8.07 10.54 17.59
N ASP A 320 8.30 9.51 16.79
CA ASP A 320 9.59 8.85 16.64
C ASP A 320 10.67 9.86 16.19
N ALA A 321 11.65 10.11 17.07
CA ALA A 321 12.69 11.12 16.90
C ALA A 321 13.42 11.10 15.55
N PRO A 322 13.89 9.96 15.01
CA PRO A 322 14.45 9.90 13.66
C PRO A 322 13.47 10.26 12.54
N ILE A 323 12.16 10.00 12.70
CA ILE A 323 11.15 10.45 11.72
C ILE A 323 11.05 11.99 11.76
N VAL A 324 11.03 12.58 12.96
CA VAL A 324 11.09 14.05 13.13
C VAL A 324 12.35 14.62 12.49
N ALA A 325 13.52 14.02 12.74
CA ALA A 325 14.78 14.48 12.17
C ALA A 325 14.78 14.41 10.64
N GLY A 326 14.24 13.33 10.07
CA GLY A 326 14.07 13.17 8.64
C GLY A 326 13.15 14.23 8.03
N ALA A 327 11.98 14.45 8.63
CA ALA A 327 11.02 15.45 8.18
C ALA A 327 11.56 16.88 8.28
N LEU A 328 12.30 17.22 9.34
CA LEU A 328 12.94 18.54 9.46
C LEU A 328 14.01 18.76 8.39
N ALA A 329 14.81 17.73 8.08
CA ALA A 329 15.79 17.80 7.00
C ALA A 329 15.10 17.98 5.63
N ASP A 330 14.03 17.23 5.35
CA ASP A 330 13.25 17.38 4.11
C ASP A 330 12.57 18.75 4.01
N ALA A 331 12.07 19.30 5.11
CA ALA A 331 11.47 20.63 5.13
C ALA A 331 12.48 21.74 4.80
N MET A 332 13.73 21.60 5.27
CA MET A 332 14.82 22.56 4.99
C MET A 332 15.32 22.51 3.54
N ASP A 333 15.01 21.46 2.77
CA ASP A 333 15.28 21.38 1.33
C ASP A 333 14.28 22.20 0.48
N THR A 334 13.43 23.00 1.12
CA THR A 334 12.55 23.94 0.43
C THR A 334 13.31 24.88 -0.52
N LYS A 335 12.67 25.24 -1.62
CA LYS A 335 13.23 26.18 -2.62
C LYS A 335 13.21 27.63 -2.17
N SER A 336 12.50 27.95 -1.09
CA SER A 336 12.41 29.32 -0.56
C SER A 336 13.52 29.57 0.45
N ASP A 337 14.48 30.43 0.10
CA ASP A 337 15.59 30.79 0.99
C ASP A 337 15.12 31.40 2.31
N GLU A 338 14.03 32.18 2.29
CA GLU A 338 13.46 32.77 3.51
C GLU A 338 12.91 31.70 4.46
N ILE A 339 12.18 30.73 3.92
CA ILE A 339 11.56 29.65 4.72
C ILE A 339 12.64 28.71 5.22
N ARG A 340 13.61 28.35 4.36
CA ARG A 340 14.78 27.59 4.76
C ARG A 340 15.55 28.28 5.88
N ALA A 341 15.82 29.59 5.77
CA ALA A 341 16.48 30.34 6.83
C ALA A 341 15.68 30.33 8.14
N ALA A 342 14.35 30.42 8.08
CA ALA A 342 13.49 30.34 9.24
C ALA A 342 13.56 28.98 9.95
N LEU A 343 13.60 27.89 9.18
CA LEU A 343 13.77 26.52 9.68
C LEU A 343 15.18 26.32 10.26
N GLU A 344 16.22 26.76 9.54
CA GLU A 344 17.63 26.67 9.96
C GLU A 344 17.88 27.39 11.28
N ASP A 345 17.40 28.63 11.42
CA ASP A 345 17.54 29.42 12.64
C ASP A 345 16.84 28.75 13.82
N GLU A 346 15.57 28.34 13.65
CA GLU A 346 14.78 27.74 14.73
C GLU A 346 15.37 26.38 15.17
N LEU A 347 15.84 25.57 14.23
CA LEU A 347 16.54 24.32 14.52
C LEU A 347 17.82 24.58 15.32
N ALA A 348 18.61 25.58 14.91
CA ALA A 348 19.87 25.92 15.57
C ALA A 348 19.65 26.40 17.01
N ASP A 349 18.66 27.27 17.23
CA ASP A 349 18.31 27.76 18.55
C ASP A 349 17.84 26.62 19.46
N HIS A 350 16.94 25.76 18.97
CA HIS A 350 16.53 24.57 19.72
C HIS A 350 17.69 23.62 19.99
N HIS A 351 18.60 23.42 19.04
CA HIS A 351 19.77 22.58 19.24
C HIS A 351 20.64 23.13 20.37
N ARG A 352 20.91 24.45 20.36
CA ARG A 352 21.76 25.12 21.34
C ARG A 352 21.20 25.02 22.74
N ASP A 353 19.89 25.25 22.88
CA ASP A 353 19.22 25.35 24.18
C ASP A 353 18.66 24.00 24.69
N ALA A 354 18.71 22.96 23.85
CA ALA A 354 18.18 21.63 24.18
C ALA A 354 18.83 21.05 25.45
N ARG A 355 17.99 20.90 26.48
CA ARG A 355 18.32 20.12 27.70
C ARG A 355 18.00 18.64 27.54
N SER A 356 17.01 18.32 26.70
CA SER A 356 16.64 16.94 26.39
C SER A 356 17.71 16.29 25.49
N PRO A 357 18.27 15.13 25.87
CA PRO A 357 19.15 14.36 25.00
C PRO A 357 18.46 13.94 23.70
N ILE A 358 17.15 13.69 23.75
CA ILE A 358 16.35 13.31 22.57
C ILE A 358 16.30 14.48 21.59
N VAL A 359 15.90 15.68 22.03
CA VAL A 359 15.90 16.87 21.14
C VAL A 359 17.28 17.19 20.63
N LYS A 360 18.31 17.09 21.48
CA LYS A 360 19.69 17.36 21.06
C LYS A 360 20.12 16.40 19.93
N ALA A 361 19.78 15.12 20.05
CA ALA A 361 20.06 14.12 19.02
C ALA A 361 19.21 14.33 17.76
N THR A 362 17.90 14.58 17.90
CA THR A 362 16.97 14.84 16.78
C THR A 362 17.42 16.05 15.95
N THR A 363 17.67 17.18 16.61
CA THR A 363 18.12 18.41 15.94
C THR A 363 19.52 18.27 15.37
N GLY A 364 20.42 17.56 16.05
CA GLY A 364 21.76 17.24 15.56
C GLY A 364 21.70 16.41 14.27
N LEU A 365 20.88 15.36 14.23
CA LEU A 365 20.67 14.53 13.03
C LEU A 365 20.04 15.32 11.89
N ALA A 366 18.96 16.08 12.15
CA ALA A 366 18.31 16.91 11.13
C ALA A 366 19.29 17.92 10.52
N GLY A 367 20.03 18.64 11.37
CA GLY A 367 21.02 19.62 10.94
C GLY A 367 22.18 18.97 10.20
N GLY A 368 22.65 17.80 10.64
CA GLY A 368 23.70 17.04 9.99
C GLY A 368 23.34 16.61 8.57
N ILE A 369 22.13 16.08 8.38
CA ILE A 369 21.60 15.68 7.08
C ILE A 369 21.49 16.90 6.16
N HIS A 370 20.88 17.99 6.64
CA HIS A 370 20.73 19.23 5.87
C HIS A 370 22.08 19.85 5.48
N ALA A 371 23.01 19.95 6.42
CA ALA A 371 24.35 20.50 6.16
C ALA A 371 25.09 19.67 5.10
N GLY A 372 24.95 18.34 5.12
CA GLY A 372 25.52 17.45 4.10
C GLY A 372 24.96 17.71 2.69
N ARG A 373 23.70 18.14 2.56
CA ARG A 373 23.07 18.49 1.28
C ARG A 373 23.45 19.87 0.78
N MET A 374 23.63 20.81 1.70
CA MET A 374 24.02 22.18 1.36
C MET A 374 25.39 22.22 0.67
N GLY A 375 26.31 21.32 1.04
CA GLY A 375 27.64 21.26 0.45
C GLY A 375 28.36 22.60 0.66
N THR A 376 28.57 23.37 -0.42
CA THR A 376 29.18 24.70 -0.37
C THR A 376 28.17 25.85 -0.33
N ARG A 377 26.86 25.56 -0.33
CA ARG A 377 25.82 26.60 -0.24
C ARG A 377 25.79 27.21 1.17
N PRO A 378 25.63 28.54 1.29
CA PRO A 378 25.60 29.19 2.60
C PRO A 378 24.30 28.86 3.36
N THR A 379 24.45 28.55 4.65
CA THR A 379 23.37 28.47 5.64
C THR A 379 23.29 29.78 6.44
N THR A 380 22.28 29.94 7.29
CA THR A 380 22.25 31.07 8.22
C THR A 380 23.42 31.04 9.21
N ALA A 381 23.75 32.20 9.78
CA ALA A 381 24.82 32.33 10.76
C ALA A 381 24.56 31.50 12.03
N ALA A 382 23.30 31.45 12.49
CA ALA A 382 22.89 30.65 13.64
C ALA A 382 23.13 29.16 13.38
N PHE A 383 22.74 28.67 12.21
CA PHE A 383 22.96 27.27 11.81
C PHE A 383 24.45 26.93 11.65
N ALA A 384 25.21 27.81 11.00
CA ALA A 384 26.65 27.63 10.80
C ALA A 384 27.41 27.54 12.13
N ALA A 385 27.01 28.32 13.14
CA ALA A 385 27.64 28.32 14.46
C ALA A 385 27.53 26.97 15.19
N GLU A 386 26.50 26.18 14.92
CA GLU A 386 26.30 24.87 15.54
C GLU A 386 27.22 23.79 14.96
N ARG A 387 27.85 24.03 13.80
CA ARG A 387 28.78 23.13 13.12
C ARG A 387 28.20 21.72 12.93
N PHE A 388 26.96 21.64 12.46
CA PHE A 388 26.23 20.37 12.33
C PHE A 388 26.97 19.34 11.47
N ALA A 389 27.53 19.73 10.33
CA ALA A 389 28.30 18.83 9.46
C ALA A 389 29.48 18.15 10.19
N ASP A 390 30.16 18.90 11.07
CA ASP A 390 31.33 18.40 11.82
C ASP A 390 30.91 17.53 13.02
N ARG A 391 29.87 17.96 13.75
CA ARG A 391 29.45 17.34 15.02
C ARG A 391 28.51 16.15 14.81
N TYR A 392 27.71 16.18 13.75
CA TYR A 392 26.69 15.19 13.43
C TYR A 392 26.79 14.81 11.95
N PRO A 393 27.93 14.27 11.49
CA PRO A 393 28.04 13.86 10.09
C PRO A 393 26.94 12.82 9.78
N PRO A 394 26.24 12.96 8.63
CA PRO A 394 25.22 11.99 8.25
C PRO A 394 25.83 10.59 8.18
N ALA A 395 25.08 9.61 8.68
CA ALA A 395 25.52 8.22 8.64
C ALA A 395 25.77 7.82 7.18
N PRO A 396 26.95 7.27 6.84
CA PRO A 396 27.19 6.81 5.49
C PRO A 396 26.19 5.69 5.17
N ALA A 397 25.54 5.77 4.01
CA ALA A 397 24.78 4.65 3.50
C ALA A 397 25.72 3.44 3.38
N PRO A 398 25.32 2.24 3.84
CA PRO A 398 26.10 1.03 3.63
C PRO A 398 26.45 0.92 2.16
N VAL A 399 27.73 0.70 1.89
CA VAL A 399 28.13 0.24 0.57
C VAL A 399 27.53 -1.15 0.41
N LEU A 400 26.69 -1.35 -0.61
CA LEU A 400 26.24 -2.69 -0.97
C LEU A 400 27.40 -3.39 -1.65
N SER A 401 28.28 -3.94 -0.83
CA SER A 401 29.42 -4.71 -1.27
C SER A 401 28.98 -5.99 -1.99
N GLU A 402 29.87 -6.52 -2.84
CA GLU A 402 29.56 -7.68 -3.65
C GLU A 402 29.20 -8.90 -2.80
N ASP A 403 29.87 -9.12 -1.66
CA ASP A 403 29.58 -10.22 -0.72
C ASP A 403 28.19 -10.14 -0.08
N ARG A 404 27.61 -8.94 0.04
CA ARG A 404 26.24 -8.76 0.53
C ARG A 404 25.20 -8.96 -0.56
N LEU A 405 25.55 -8.69 -1.81
CA LEU A 405 24.63 -8.76 -2.94
C LEU A 405 24.69 -10.13 -3.63
N PHE A 406 25.85 -10.76 -3.68
CA PHE A 406 26.15 -11.98 -4.40
C PHE A 406 26.68 -13.04 -3.44
N LYS A 407 26.15 -14.26 -3.59
CA LYS A 407 26.69 -15.46 -2.96
C LYS A 407 27.18 -16.39 -4.06
N ASN A 408 28.47 -16.72 -4.08
CA ASN A 408 29.09 -17.54 -5.11
C ASN A 408 28.83 -17.01 -6.55
N GLY A 409 28.91 -15.69 -6.75
CA GLY A 409 28.64 -15.05 -8.04
C GLY A 409 27.16 -14.95 -8.41
N VAL A 410 26.23 -15.35 -7.54
CA VAL A 410 24.78 -15.31 -7.79
C VAL A 410 24.10 -14.27 -6.91
N ASN A 411 23.42 -13.30 -7.53
CA ASN A 411 22.51 -12.37 -6.87
C ASN A 411 21.07 -12.88 -7.02
N VAL A 412 20.39 -13.13 -5.89
CA VAL A 412 19.02 -13.66 -5.88
C VAL A 412 18.07 -12.54 -5.52
N GLN A 413 17.08 -12.29 -6.37
CA GLN A 413 16.06 -11.27 -6.19
C GLN A 413 14.69 -11.90 -6.05
N ARG A 414 13.91 -11.42 -5.09
CA ARG A 414 12.52 -11.79 -4.89
C ARG A 414 11.63 -10.64 -5.38
N MET A 415 10.74 -10.91 -6.34
CA MET A 415 9.87 -9.87 -6.92
C MET A 415 8.38 -10.27 -6.85
N THR A 416 7.57 -9.49 -6.15
CA THR A 416 6.12 -9.73 -6.01
C THR A 416 5.30 -8.94 -7.03
N PHE A 417 4.38 -9.62 -7.72
CA PHE A 417 3.35 -9.04 -8.60
C PHE A 417 1.96 -9.51 -8.16
N TYR A 418 0.94 -8.70 -8.40
CA TYR A 418 -0.40 -8.90 -7.83
C TYR A 418 -1.48 -9.08 -8.89
N ASN A 419 -2.60 -9.72 -8.49
CA ASN A 419 -3.70 -10.08 -9.39
C ASN A 419 -4.64 -8.91 -9.73
N ASP A 420 -4.10 -7.72 -9.99
CA ASP A 420 -4.85 -6.56 -10.44
C ASP A 420 -4.39 -6.14 -11.86
N ALA A 421 -5.03 -5.10 -12.41
CA ALA A 421 -4.71 -4.63 -13.75
C ALA A 421 -3.26 -4.09 -13.86
N ASP A 422 -2.76 -3.41 -12.83
CA ASP A 422 -1.40 -2.88 -12.81
C ASP A 422 -0.36 -3.99 -12.68
N GLY A 423 -0.56 -4.95 -11.77
CA GLY A 423 0.31 -6.09 -11.55
C GLY A 423 0.43 -6.98 -12.79
N LYS A 424 -0.69 -7.25 -13.49
CA LYS A 424 -0.67 -7.96 -14.79
C LYS A 424 0.11 -7.21 -15.87
N SER A 425 -0.11 -5.91 -15.98
CA SER A 425 0.61 -5.05 -16.94
C SER A 425 2.11 -4.98 -16.62
N SER A 426 2.45 -4.76 -15.35
CA SER A 426 3.80 -4.69 -14.82
C SER A 426 4.56 -6.01 -15.01
N PHE A 427 3.92 -7.16 -14.77
CA PHE A 427 4.49 -8.49 -14.99
C PHE A 427 4.74 -8.74 -16.49
N SER A 428 3.77 -8.44 -17.35
CA SER A 428 3.92 -8.57 -18.80
C SER A 428 5.09 -7.72 -19.32
N GLY A 429 5.20 -6.47 -18.85
CA GLY A 429 6.32 -5.60 -19.14
C GLY A 429 7.66 -6.18 -18.65
N PHE A 430 7.70 -6.71 -17.44
CA PHE A 430 8.87 -7.36 -16.85
C PHE A 430 9.38 -8.53 -17.72
N ILE A 431 8.50 -9.47 -18.08
CA ILE A 431 8.83 -10.63 -18.93
C ILE A 431 9.35 -10.17 -20.30
N LYS A 432 8.66 -9.24 -20.95
CA LYS A 432 9.06 -8.72 -22.26
C LYS A 432 10.44 -8.07 -22.23
N SER A 433 10.70 -7.25 -21.22
CA SER A 433 11.98 -6.55 -21.04
C SER A 433 13.15 -7.54 -20.86
N HIS A 434 12.98 -8.53 -19.98
CA HIS A 434 14.03 -9.51 -19.69
C HIS A 434 14.29 -10.46 -20.86
N ARG A 435 13.23 -10.90 -21.55
CA ARG A 435 13.36 -11.70 -22.78
C ARG A 435 14.11 -10.95 -23.87
N ALA A 436 13.82 -9.66 -24.06
CA ALA A 436 14.52 -8.81 -25.02
C ALA A 436 16.01 -8.62 -24.67
N ALA A 437 16.36 -8.72 -23.40
CA ALA A 437 17.74 -8.69 -22.92
C ALA A 437 18.46 -10.05 -23.00
N GLY A 438 17.82 -11.09 -23.53
CA GLY A 438 18.39 -12.43 -23.65
C GLY A 438 18.44 -13.22 -22.33
N TRP A 439 17.61 -12.87 -21.34
CA TRP A 439 17.53 -13.62 -20.09
C TRP A 439 16.70 -14.89 -20.29
N ALA A 440 17.09 -15.97 -19.63
CA ALA A 440 16.35 -17.22 -19.61
C ALA A 440 15.13 -17.07 -18.68
N ILE A 441 14.00 -17.66 -19.08
CA ILE A 441 12.75 -17.61 -18.32
C ILE A 441 12.23 -19.04 -18.18
N GLU A 442 12.15 -19.52 -16.94
CA GLU A 442 11.55 -20.80 -16.59
C GLU A 442 10.21 -20.55 -15.89
N GLU A 443 9.16 -21.19 -16.40
CA GLU A 443 7.80 -21.04 -15.87
C GLU A 443 7.47 -22.23 -14.96
N TYR A 444 6.96 -21.92 -13.78
CA TYR A 444 6.46 -22.87 -12.80
C TYR A 444 5.00 -22.53 -12.47
N LEU A 445 4.32 -23.43 -11.75
CA LEU A 445 2.95 -23.16 -11.32
C LEU A 445 2.93 -22.01 -10.30
N GLY A 446 2.44 -20.84 -10.72
CA GLY A 446 2.26 -19.66 -9.88
C GLY A 446 3.48 -18.73 -9.76
N PHE A 447 4.61 -19.05 -10.42
CA PHE A 447 5.81 -18.20 -10.40
C PHE A 447 6.73 -18.47 -11.60
N VAL A 448 7.70 -17.59 -11.81
CA VAL A 448 8.75 -17.70 -12.82
C VAL A 448 10.12 -17.50 -12.21
N VAL A 449 11.12 -18.15 -12.81
CA VAL A 449 12.54 -17.93 -12.53
C VAL A 449 13.17 -17.29 -13.76
N VAL A 450 13.68 -16.07 -13.61
CA VAL A 450 14.28 -15.28 -14.68
C VAL A 450 15.77 -15.12 -14.41
N SER A 451 16.61 -15.72 -15.26
CA SER A 451 18.06 -15.79 -15.06
C SER A 451 18.81 -14.99 -16.11
N SER A 452 19.73 -14.11 -15.67
CA SER A 452 20.57 -13.34 -16.58
C SER A 452 21.62 -14.24 -17.26
N PRO A 453 22.13 -13.84 -18.43
CA PRO A 453 23.41 -14.32 -18.90
C PRO A 453 24.48 -14.05 -17.83
N GLU A 454 25.47 -14.93 -17.76
CA GLU A 454 26.62 -14.71 -16.89
C GLU A 454 27.52 -13.62 -17.47
N LYS A 455 27.96 -12.68 -16.62
CA LYS A 455 28.85 -11.59 -17.01
C LYS A 455 29.92 -11.41 -15.96
N ALA A 456 31.18 -11.62 -16.34
CA ALA A 456 32.34 -11.55 -15.45
C ALA A 456 32.17 -12.40 -14.17
N GLY A 457 31.69 -13.64 -14.32
CA GLY A 457 31.45 -14.56 -13.20
C GLY A 457 30.23 -14.23 -12.34
N ARG A 458 29.40 -13.26 -12.76
CA ARG A 458 28.20 -12.85 -12.03
C ARG A 458 26.93 -13.18 -12.79
N ARG A 459 25.91 -13.59 -12.05
CA ARG A 459 24.56 -13.88 -12.55
C ARG A 459 23.51 -13.30 -11.61
N ILE A 460 22.41 -12.81 -12.18
CA ILE A 460 21.19 -12.47 -11.43
C ILE A 460 20.15 -13.56 -11.66
N ILE A 461 19.49 -13.99 -10.58
CA ILE A 461 18.32 -14.87 -10.60
C ILE A 461 17.17 -14.12 -9.94
N ILE A 462 16.11 -13.84 -10.69
CA ILE A 462 14.90 -13.21 -10.19
C ILE A 462 13.83 -14.30 -10.05
N VAL A 463 13.29 -14.48 -8.84
CA VAL A 463 12.16 -15.35 -8.58
C VAL A 463 10.93 -14.48 -8.37
N ALA A 464 10.01 -14.53 -9.33
CA ALA A 464 8.87 -13.63 -9.42
C ALA A 464 7.54 -14.36 -9.42
N ASP A 465 6.56 -13.88 -8.68
CA ASP A 465 5.21 -14.46 -8.72
C ASP A 465 4.54 -14.15 -10.06
N THR A 466 3.73 -15.07 -10.54
CA THR A 466 2.77 -14.73 -11.59
C THR A 466 1.56 -14.05 -10.94
N PRO A 467 0.98 -13.00 -11.55
CA PRO A 467 -0.17 -12.29 -11.00
C PRO A 467 -1.35 -13.18 -10.60
N ASP A 468 -1.57 -14.29 -11.31
CA ASP A 468 -2.63 -15.26 -11.07
C ASP A 468 -2.28 -16.31 -9.99
N GLY A 469 -1.01 -16.39 -9.56
CA GLY A 469 -0.54 -17.37 -8.58
C GLY A 469 -1.05 -17.11 -7.15
N GLY A 470 -1.32 -15.85 -6.80
CA GLY A 470 -1.79 -15.45 -5.47
C GLY A 470 -0.91 -15.98 -4.34
N GLU A 471 -1.52 -16.27 -3.18
CA GLU A 471 -0.83 -16.81 -2.01
C GLU A 471 -0.12 -18.15 -2.29
N ASN A 472 -0.76 -19.03 -3.07
CA ASN A 472 -0.20 -20.33 -3.43
C ASN A 472 1.11 -20.20 -4.23
N GLY A 473 1.14 -19.27 -5.19
CA GLY A 473 2.36 -18.97 -5.96
C GLY A 473 3.50 -18.49 -5.05
N ARG A 474 3.19 -17.60 -4.11
CA ARG A 474 4.17 -17.08 -3.14
C ARG A 474 4.72 -18.17 -2.22
N MET A 475 3.85 -19.06 -1.73
CA MET A 475 4.28 -20.23 -0.96
C MET A 475 5.17 -21.16 -1.80
N ALA A 476 4.84 -21.36 -3.08
CA ALA A 476 5.64 -22.17 -3.99
C ALA A 476 7.04 -21.56 -4.21
N VAL A 477 7.15 -20.24 -4.34
CA VAL A 477 8.44 -19.53 -4.40
C VAL A 477 9.28 -19.79 -3.15
N GLN A 478 8.69 -19.70 -1.96
CA GLN A 478 9.38 -19.94 -0.69
C GLN A 478 9.87 -21.40 -0.55
N LEU A 479 9.09 -22.36 -1.04
CA LEU A 479 9.50 -23.77 -1.09
C LEU A 479 10.66 -23.99 -2.08
N TRP A 480 10.56 -23.39 -3.26
CA TRP A 480 11.59 -23.50 -4.30
C TRP A 480 12.92 -22.90 -3.84
N LEU A 481 12.92 -21.69 -3.26
CA LEU A 481 14.12 -21.03 -2.73
C LEU A 481 14.80 -21.88 -1.65
N ARG A 482 14.02 -22.45 -0.72
CA ARG A 482 14.54 -23.35 0.32
C ARG A 482 15.15 -24.61 -0.27
N HIS A 483 14.50 -25.25 -1.23
CA HIS A 483 15.02 -26.45 -1.89
C HIS A 483 16.31 -26.17 -2.67
N ALA A 484 16.40 -25.01 -3.33
CA ALA A 484 17.59 -24.56 -4.04
C ALA A 484 18.70 -24.03 -3.10
N ASN A 485 18.46 -23.95 -1.79
CA ASN A 485 19.36 -23.33 -0.81
C ASN A 485 19.76 -21.90 -1.18
N LEU A 486 18.81 -21.14 -1.74
CA LEU A 486 18.97 -19.75 -2.15
C LEU A 486 18.25 -18.83 -1.17
N VAL A 487 18.91 -17.71 -0.85
CA VAL A 487 18.35 -16.66 0.01
C VAL A 487 18.36 -15.35 -0.77
N PRO A 488 17.21 -14.68 -0.95
CA PRO A 488 17.16 -13.40 -1.63
C PRO A 488 17.97 -12.33 -0.89
N SER A 489 18.90 -11.67 -1.61
CA SER A 489 19.60 -10.47 -1.14
C SER A 489 18.88 -9.19 -1.58
N VAL A 490 17.98 -9.29 -2.57
CA VAL A 490 17.15 -8.18 -3.04
C VAL A 490 15.67 -8.54 -2.94
N VAL A 491 14.84 -7.64 -2.41
CA VAL A 491 13.39 -7.78 -2.39
C VAL A 491 12.75 -6.59 -3.11
N VAL A 492 11.82 -6.87 -4.02
CA VAL A 492 11.17 -5.87 -4.87
C VAL A 492 9.66 -6.00 -4.79
N HIS A 493 8.99 -4.93 -4.36
CA HIS A 493 7.55 -4.81 -4.42
C HIS A 493 7.12 -4.14 -5.73
N ARG A 494 6.30 -4.83 -6.54
CA ARG A 494 5.73 -4.31 -7.80
C ARG A 494 4.21 -4.34 -7.75
N GLY A 495 3.63 -3.37 -7.06
CA GLY A 495 2.19 -3.20 -7.00
C GLY A 495 1.78 -1.91 -6.32
N HIS A 496 0.49 -1.84 -6.02
CA HIS A 496 -0.08 -0.76 -5.23
C HIS A 496 0.31 -0.87 -3.74
N SER A 497 0.27 0.27 -3.05
CA SER A 497 0.62 0.39 -1.62
C SER A 497 -0.17 -0.57 -0.71
N TYR A 498 -1.36 -0.99 -1.13
CA TYR A 498 -2.19 -1.91 -0.34
C TYR A 498 -1.72 -3.35 -0.31
N HIS A 499 -0.84 -3.69 -1.23
CA HIS A 499 -0.26 -5.01 -1.27
C HIS A 499 1.07 -5.11 -0.49
N GLU A 500 1.54 -4.00 0.10
CA GLU A 500 2.84 -3.94 0.79
C GLU A 500 2.93 -4.90 1.98
N GLU A 501 1.82 -5.07 2.73
CA GLU A 501 1.74 -6.05 3.83
C GLU A 501 2.01 -7.46 3.33
N GLU A 502 1.56 -7.78 2.12
CA GLU A 502 1.86 -9.08 1.54
C GLU A 502 3.35 -9.21 1.20
N THR A 503 4.07 -8.16 0.77
CA THR A 503 5.52 -8.25 0.52
C THR A 503 6.35 -8.34 1.80
N MET A 504 5.89 -7.78 2.93
CA MET A 504 6.72 -7.66 4.14
C MET A 504 7.38 -8.97 4.61
N PRO A 505 6.69 -10.12 4.62
CA PRO A 505 7.27 -11.41 5.00
C PRO A 505 8.43 -11.89 4.11
N GLU A 506 8.60 -11.31 2.91
CA GLU A 506 9.68 -11.66 1.98
C GLU A 506 11.03 -11.02 2.37
N ILE A 507 11.01 -10.02 3.24
CA ILE A 507 12.20 -9.34 3.76
C ILE A 507 12.82 -10.20 4.88
N SER A 508 14.14 -10.30 4.92
CA SER A 508 14.83 -11.03 5.98
C SER A 508 16.05 -10.26 6.45
N THR A 509 16.68 -10.70 7.52
CA THR A 509 17.94 -10.12 8.01
C THR A 509 19.07 -10.17 6.97
N ASN A 510 18.98 -11.08 5.99
CA ASN A 510 19.94 -11.21 4.90
C ASN A 510 19.63 -10.29 3.70
N THR A 511 18.46 -9.65 3.69
CA THR A 511 18.08 -8.74 2.61
C THR A 511 19.01 -7.52 2.65
N ALA A 512 19.74 -7.32 1.55
CA ALA A 512 20.68 -6.22 1.40
C ALA A 512 20.04 -4.99 0.77
N PHE A 513 19.07 -5.20 -0.12
CA PHE A 513 18.39 -4.13 -0.83
C PHE A 513 16.89 -4.38 -0.92
N VAL A 514 16.09 -3.35 -0.64
CA VAL A 514 14.63 -3.36 -0.78
C VAL A 514 14.20 -2.24 -1.72
N PHE A 515 13.33 -2.57 -2.66
CA PHE A 515 12.72 -1.61 -3.58
C PHE A 515 11.20 -1.57 -3.37
N TRP A 516 10.71 -0.46 -2.83
CA TRP A 516 9.28 -0.17 -2.70
C TRP A 516 8.80 0.64 -3.90
N GLY A 517 8.34 -0.06 -4.94
CA GLY A 517 7.82 0.53 -6.18
C GLY A 517 6.36 0.98 -6.14
N SER A 518 5.71 0.86 -4.99
CA SER A 518 4.34 1.31 -4.72
C SER A 518 4.27 2.83 -4.62
N CYS A 519 3.08 3.40 -4.46
CA CYS A 519 2.95 4.79 -4.03
C CYS A 519 3.24 4.91 -2.52
N GLY A 520 3.97 5.92 -2.07
CA GLY A 520 4.21 6.17 -0.64
C GLY A 520 5.12 5.14 0.05
N GLY A 521 5.92 4.36 -0.69
CA GLY A 521 6.72 3.27 -0.15
C GLY A 521 7.70 3.68 0.98
N GLN A 522 8.03 4.96 1.10
CA GLN A 522 8.84 5.49 2.20
C GLN A 522 8.23 5.25 3.59
N LEU A 523 6.92 5.04 3.67
CA LEU A 523 6.21 4.77 4.91
C LEU A 523 6.62 3.39 5.47
N ARG A 524 7.19 2.53 4.63
CA ARG A 524 7.75 1.22 4.99
C ARG A 524 9.19 1.25 5.45
N LEU A 525 9.87 2.40 5.47
CA LEU A 525 11.28 2.48 5.86
C LEU A 525 11.53 1.94 7.28
N ARG A 526 10.71 2.33 8.26
CA ARG A 526 10.85 1.88 9.66
C ARG A 526 10.68 0.36 9.76
N ALA A 527 9.55 -0.16 9.30
CA ALA A 527 9.26 -1.60 9.32
C ALA A 527 10.31 -2.42 8.56
N THR A 528 10.78 -1.92 7.41
CA THR A 528 11.84 -2.57 6.64
C THR A 528 13.13 -2.67 7.45
N LEU A 529 13.55 -1.61 8.15
CA LEU A 529 14.78 -1.61 8.95
C LEU A 529 14.64 -2.36 10.26
N GLU A 530 13.44 -2.57 10.79
CA GLU A 530 13.24 -3.48 11.92
C GLU A 530 13.48 -4.94 11.52
N GLN A 531 13.07 -5.32 10.30
CA GLN A 531 13.25 -6.68 9.77
C GLN A 531 14.64 -6.91 9.14
N ALA A 532 15.19 -5.88 8.49
CA ALA A 532 16.49 -5.89 7.84
C ALA A 532 17.30 -4.62 8.19
N PRO A 533 17.93 -4.58 9.38
CA PRO A 533 18.55 -3.36 9.92
C PRO A 533 19.66 -2.73 9.09
N ASP A 534 20.28 -3.52 8.20
CA ASP A 534 21.37 -3.08 7.35
C ASP A 534 20.96 -2.95 5.87
N ALA A 535 19.67 -3.13 5.54
CA ALA A 535 19.15 -3.05 4.18
C ALA A 535 19.13 -1.60 3.67
N LEU A 536 19.62 -1.38 2.45
CA LEU A 536 19.31 -0.14 1.74
C LEU A 536 17.89 -0.20 1.21
N VAL A 537 17.16 0.90 1.31
CA VAL A 537 15.77 0.97 0.88
C VAL A 537 15.63 2.09 -0.13
N LEU A 538 15.23 1.75 -1.34
CA LEU A 538 14.81 2.70 -2.36
C LEU A 538 13.29 2.70 -2.36
N ALA A 539 12.72 3.87 -2.10
CA ALA A 539 11.29 4.01 -1.99
C ALA A 539 10.80 5.28 -2.69
N THR A 540 9.55 5.23 -3.13
CA THR A 540 8.80 6.39 -3.57
C THR A 540 8.35 7.20 -2.36
N GLN A 541 8.42 8.53 -2.46
CA GLN A 541 7.82 9.43 -1.49
C GLN A 541 6.33 9.62 -1.73
N ASN A 542 5.94 9.55 -3.00
CA ASN A 542 4.61 9.87 -3.46
C ASN A 542 4.19 8.87 -4.53
N ILE A 543 3.98 9.26 -5.78
CA ILE A 543 3.45 8.38 -6.82
C ILE A 543 4.54 7.44 -7.38
N GLY A 544 4.32 6.14 -7.21
CA GLY A 544 5.02 5.08 -7.94
C GLY A 544 4.39 4.84 -9.31
N THR A 545 5.20 4.44 -10.30
CA THR A 545 4.69 4.17 -11.66
C THR A 545 5.42 3.00 -12.27
N ALA A 546 4.70 2.13 -12.96
CA ALA A 546 5.28 0.96 -13.62
C ALA A 546 6.45 1.32 -14.56
N LEU A 547 6.31 2.42 -15.32
CA LEU A 547 7.33 2.89 -16.25
C LEU A 547 8.65 3.28 -15.54
N VAL A 548 8.55 4.09 -14.49
CA VAL A 548 9.74 4.54 -13.74
C VAL A 548 10.36 3.37 -12.98
N ASN A 549 9.53 2.57 -12.29
CA ASN A 549 9.96 1.37 -11.58
C ASN A 549 10.75 0.43 -12.49
N GLN A 550 10.19 0.11 -13.65
CA GLN A 550 10.81 -0.81 -14.60
C GLN A 550 12.16 -0.28 -15.10
N ALA A 551 12.22 1.00 -15.49
CA ALA A 551 13.46 1.59 -15.99
C ALA A 551 14.56 1.68 -14.91
N LEU A 552 14.16 1.98 -13.67
CA LEU A 552 15.08 2.09 -12.54
C LEU A 552 15.62 0.73 -12.12
N LEU A 553 14.75 -0.27 -11.95
CA LEU A 553 15.17 -1.65 -11.65
C LEU A 553 16.08 -2.21 -12.74
N ARG A 554 15.74 -1.97 -14.01
CA ARG A 554 16.61 -2.40 -15.12
C ARG A 554 17.99 -1.76 -15.06
N THR A 555 18.05 -0.48 -14.71
CA THR A 555 19.32 0.24 -14.54
C THR A 555 20.12 -0.32 -13.37
N ILE A 556 19.45 -0.70 -12.27
CA ILE A 556 20.09 -1.35 -11.12
C ILE A 556 20.63 -2.73 -11.52
N GLU A 557 19.84 -3.56 -12.20
CA GLU A 557 20.24 -4.90 -12.68
C GLU A 557 21.45 -4.82 -13.63
N ASP A 558 21.42 -3.91 -14.61
CA ASP A 558 22.52 -3.72 -15.56
C ASP A 558 23.81 -3.29 -14.82
N ARG A 559 23.69 -2.42 -13.81
CA ARG A 559 24.82 -1.96 -12.98
C ARG A 559 25.32 -3.06 -12.04
N LEU A 560 24.44 -3.87 -11.44
CA LEU A 560 24.80 -5.02 -10.64
C LEU A 560 25.62 -6.04 -11.44
N LEU A 561 25.21 -6.36 -12.67
CA LEU A 561 25.95 -7.28 -13.55
C LEU A 561 27.30 -6.70 -14.02
N ALA A 562 27.40 -5.37 -14.18
CA ALA A 562 28.61 -4.70 -14.65
C ALA A 562 29.62 -4.42 -13.54
N ASP A 563 29.15 -4.00 -12.37
CA ASP A 563 29.97 -3.44 -11.30
C ASP A 563 30.04 -4.38 -10.08
N GLY A 564 29.09 -5.31 -9.89
CA GLY A 564 29.06 -6.24 -8.73
C GLY A 564 28.61 -5.59 -7.43
N THR A 565 28.42 -4.27 -7.47
CA THR A 565 28.04 -3.39 -6.38
C THR A 565 27.07 -2.33 -6.91
N ILE A 566 26.45 -1.58 -6.01
CA ILE A 566 25.59 -0.45 -6.37
C ILE A 566 26.29 0.85 -5.98
N ASN A 567 26.65 1.64 -7.00
CA ASN A 567 27.00 3.04 -6.85
C ASN A 567 25.78 3.91 -7.20
N TRP A 568 25.11 4.44 -6.17
CA TRP A 568 23.87 5.21 -6.34
C TRP A 568 24.03 6.43 -7.23
N THR A 569 25.15 7.13 -7.17
CA THR A 569 25.41 8.28 -8.06
C THR A 569 25.45 7.86 -9.53
N LYS A 570 26.09 6.72 -9.86
CA LYS A 570 26.09 6.19 -11.23
C LYS A 570 24.71 5.67 -11.64
N VAL A 571 24.04 4.90 -10.78
CA VAL A 571 22.68 4.39 -11.04
C VAL A 571 21.72 5.54 -11.35
N TRP A 572 21.76 6.60 -10.54
CA TRP A 572 20.86 7.72 -10.73
C TRP A 572 21.19 8.55 -11.96
N ALA A 573 22.46 8.76 -12.28
CA ALA A 573 22.87 9.47 -13.49
C ALA A 573 22.35 8.74 -14.75
N ASP A 574 22.49 7.41 -14.79
CA ASP A 574 21.92 6.59 -15.86
C ASP A 574 20.39 6.64 -15.89
N ALA A 575 19.75 6.53 -14.72
CA ALA A 575 18.30 6.59 -14.60
C ALA A 575 17.77 7.94 -15.12
N GLN A 576 18.40 9.06 -14.75
CA GLN A 576 18.04 10.41 -15.25
C GLN A 576 18.22 10.54 -16.76
N ALA A 577 19.23 9.89 -17.34
CA ALA A 577 19.43 9.91 -18.78
C ALA A 577 18.33 9.13 -19.54
N LYS A 578 17.83 8.04 -18.95
CA LYS A 578 16.85 7.12 -19.55
C LYS A 578 15.39 7.51 -19.26
N ILE A 579 15.10 8.00 -18.06
CA ILE A 579 13.75 8.24 -17.56
C ILE A 579 13.37 9.70 -17.79
N ARG A 580 12.43 9.92 -18.72
CA ARG A 580 11.90 11.26 -19.03
C ARG A 580 10.62 11.60 -18.26
N ASP A 581 10.06 10.63 -17.54
CA ASP A 581 8.85 10.82 -16.74
C ASP A 581 9.14 11.73 -15.54
N ARG A 582 8.38 12.83 -15.42
CA ARG A 582 8.55 13.81 -14.33
C ARG A 582 8.33 13.18 -12.96
N ARG A 583 7.53 12.11 -12.86
CA ARG A 583 7.25 11.39 -11.61
C ARG A 583 8.48 10.68 -11.05
N PHE A 584 9.58 10.57 -11.81
CA PHE A 584 10.87 10.14 -11.27
C PHE A 584 11.35 11.00 -10.11
N SER A 585 10.98 12.28 -10.06
CA SER A 585 11.31 13.15 -8.91
C SER A 585 10.66 12.72 -7.60
N ALA A 586 9.68 11.82 -7.62
CA ALA A 586 9.05 11.25 -6.43
C ALA A 586 9.85 10.08 -5.83
N TYR A 587 10.97 9.66 -6.44
CA TYR A 587 11.81 8.57 -5.94
C TYR A 587 12.98 9.15 -5.16
N SER A 588 13.22 8.60 -3.98
CA SER A 588 14.37 9.00 -3.16
C SER A 588 15.39 7.87 -3.16
N ARG A 589 16.64 8.20 -3.53
CA ARG A 589 17.72 7.23 -3.50
C ARG A 589 18.16 6.94 -2.05
N PRO A 590 18.65 5.72 -1.74
CA PRO A 590 18.89 5.33 -0.34
C PRO A 590 19.93 6.20 0.40
N ASP A 591 20.91 6.75 -0.31
CA ASP A 591 21.96 7.65 0.18
C ASP A 591 21.51 9.13 0.27
N GLN A 592 20.28 9.46 -0.11
CA GLN A 592 19.73 10.82 -0.01
C GLN A 592 18.37 10.88 0.70
N ASN A 593 17.79 9.75 1.11
CA ASN A 593 16.52 9.73 1.82
C ASN A 593 16.71 10.17 3.29
N SER A 594 16.14 11.33 3.68
CA SER A 594 16.34 11.90 5.03
C SER A 594 15.93 10.93 6.12
N THR A 595 14.75 10.34 5.99
CA THR A 595 14.19 9.42 6.96
C THR A 595 15.08 8.19 7.11
N LEU A 596 15.52 7.58 6.00
CA LEU A 596 16.43 6.44 6.04
C LEU A 596 17.78 6.79 6.72
N ILE A 597 18.36 7.94 6.37
CA ILE A 597 19.63 8.40 6.96
C ILE A 597 19.45 8.70 8.46
N ALA A 598 18.34 9.33 8.85
CA ALA A 598 18.02 9.65 10.23
C ALA A 598 17.79 8.37 11.07
N LEU A 599 17.04 7.40 10.55
CA LEU A 599 16.80 6.10 11.18
C LEU A 599 18.13 5.38 11.49
N ARG A 600 19.05 5.39 10.52
CA ARG A 600 20.38 4.79 10.65
C ARG A 600 21.28 5.56 11.60
N GLY A 601 21.32 6.89 11.47
CA GLY A 601 22.10 7.76 12.35
C GLY A 601 21.66 7.64 13.80
N TRP A 602 20.34 7.58 14.04
CA TRP A 602 19.76 7.34 15.35
C TRP A 602 20.22 6.02 15.94
N ARG A 603 20.14 4.93 15.17
CA ARG A 603 20.62 3.61 15.59
C ARG A 603 22.09 3.65 15.99
N LEU A 604 22.96 4.24 15.17
CA LEU A 604 24.40 4.35 15.47
C LEU A 604 24.67 5.19 16.74
N GLN A 605 23.92 6.28 16.95
CA GLN A 605 24.08 7.14 18.13
C GLN A 605 23.54 6.50 19.41
N THR A 606 22.47 5.71 19.32
CA THR A 606 21.79 5.10 20.48
C THR A 606 22.33 3.71 20.83
N GLU A 607 22.59 2.85 19.84
CA GLU A 607 23.19 1.52 20.04
C GLU A 607 24.73 1.59 20.18
N GLY A 608 25.37 2.59 19.56
CA GLY A 608 26.83 2.78 19.64
C GLY A 608 27.34 3.11 21.04
N LYS A 609 26.50 3.70 21.91
CA LYS A 609 26.83 3.91 23.33
C LYS A 609 26.90 2.60 24.12
N THR A 610 26.19 1.56 23.72
CA THR A 610 26.20 0.26 24.41
C THR A 610 27.48 -0.55 24.11
N LYS A 611 28.06 -0.40 22.91
CA LYS A 611 29.32 -1.08 22.55
C LYS A 611 30.58 -0.36 23.07
N LEU A 612 30.57 0.97 23.14
CA LEU A 612 31.68 1.76 23.71
C LEU A 612 31.76 1.67 25.25
N LEU A 613 30.63 1.47 25.96
CA LEU A 613 30.62 1.26 27.42
C LEU A 613 31.01 -0.17 27.84
N ASN A 614 30.79 -1.17 26.97
CA ASN A 614 31.19 -2.56 27.25
C ASN A 614 32.64 -2.87 26.83
N ALA A 615 33.29 -2.01 26.05
CA ALA A 615 34.73 -2.10 25.75
C ALA A 615 35.63 -1.52 26.87
N ALA A 616 35.03 -0.90 27.90
CA ALA A 616 35.74 -0.27 29.03
C ALA A 616 35.55 -0.99 30.37
N LYS A 617 35.21 -2.29 30.37
CA LYS A 617 35.27 -3.14 31.57
C LYS A 617 36.32 -4.24 31.37
N PRO A 618 37.28 -4.43 32.29
CA PRO A 618 38.08 -5.65 32.31
C PRO A 618 37.16 -6.83 32.64
N GLU A 619 37.46 -7.99 32.05
CA GLU A 619 36.75 -9.25 32.22
C GLU A 619 36.38 -9.50 33.69
N VAL A 620 35.09 -9.69 33.94
CA VAL A 620 34.60 -10.29 35.18
C VAL A 620 34.06 -11.67 34.84
N ASN A 621 34.72 -12.67 35.42
CA ASN A 621 34.41 -14.10 35.40
C ASN A 621 32.90 -14.40 35.32
N VAL A 622 32.49 -15.09 34.26
CA VAL A 622 31.17 -15.72 34.15
C VAL A 622 31.18 -17.01 34.98
N PRO A 623 30.21 -17.24 35.89
CA PRO A 623 30.09 -18.52 36.58
C PRO A 623 29.74 -19.64 35.59
N LYS A 624 30.42 -20.77 35.70
CA LYS A 624 30.14 -22.01 34.95
C LYS A 624 28.64 -22.34 34.99
N VAL A 625 28.01 -22.35 33.81
CA VAL A 625 26.70 -22.99 33.62
C VAL A 625 26.89 -24.49 33.77
N VAL A 626 26.19 -25.05 34.75
CA VAL A 626 26.09 -26.50 34.98
C VAL A 626 25.34 -27.13 33.80
N ALA A 627 25.98 -28.09 33.15
CA ALA A 627 25.37 -28.90 32.11
C ALA A 627 24.18 -29.69 32.70
N VAL A 628 22.99 -29.48 32.14
CA VAL A 628 21.86 -30.37 32.37
C VAL A 628 21.92 -31.47 31.30
N ALA A 629 22.04 -32.71 31.77
CA ALA A 629 22.10 -33.90 30.93
C ALA A 629 20.77 -34.13 30.17
N PRO A 630 20.80 -34.69 28.95
CA PRO A 630 19.59 -35.02 28.22
C PRO A 630 18.93 -36.27 28.84
N VAL A 631 17.61 -36.17 29.04
CA VAL A 631 16.75 -37.29 29.44
C VAL A 631 16.68 -38.30 28.31
N VAL A 632 17.13 -39.53 28.59
CA VAL A 632 17.00 -40.69 27.72
C VAL A 632 15.56 -41.19 27.78
N ALA A 633 14.81 -41.03 26.68
CA ALA A 633 13.54 -41.72 26.48
C ALA A 633 13.81 -43.09 25.84
N SER A 634 13.66 -44.14 26.64
CA SER A 634 13.69 -45.53 26.20
C SER A 634 12.37 -45.92 25.53
N GLY A 635 12.41 -46.15 24.21
CA GLY A 635 11.36 -46.80 23.43
C GLY A 635 11.95 -47.40 22.15
N PRO A 636 11.46 -48.55 21.65
CA PRO A 636 12.07 -49.22 20.50
C PRO A 636 11.89 -48.38 19.23
N ALA A 637 12.99 -48.24 18.48
CA ALA A 637 13.04 -47.51 17.22
C ALA A 637 12.14 -48.18 16.16
N PRO A 638 11.25 -47.44 15.47
CA PRO A 638 10.59 -47.96 14.28
C PRO A 638 11.61 -48.12 13.16
N SER A 639 11.56 -49.25 12.46
CA SER A 639 12.42 -49.54 11.30
C SER A 639 12.19 -48.52 10.18
N PRO A 640 13.23 -48.16 9.41
CA PRO A 640 13.10 -47.21 8.30
C PRO A 640 12.24 -47.81 7.19
N ILE A 641 11.13 -47.13 6.88
CA ILE A 641 10.35 -47.38 5.67
C ILE A 641 11.18 -46.91 4.48
N ALA A 642 11.44 -47.81 3.53
CA ALA A 642 12.14 -47.49 2.30
C ALA A 642 11.37 -46.43 1.49
N PRO A 643 12.05 -45.45 0.86
CA PRO A 643 11.39 -44.47 0.02
C PRO A 643 10.81 -45.17 -1.22
N THR A 644 9.49 -45.20 -1.32
CA THR A 644 8.80 -45.51 -2.57
C THR A 644 9.20 -44.46 -3.61
N ALA A 645 9.83 -44.92 -4.69
CA ALA A 645 10.25 -44.12 -5.82
C ALA A 645 9.07 -43.34 -6.40
N TRP A 646 9.07 -42.02 -6.23
CA TRP A 646 8.31 -41.12 -7.08
C TRP A 646 9.09 -41.00 -8.41
N THR A 647 8.64 -41.71 -9.44
CA THR A 647 9.07 -41.49 -10.82
C THR A 647 8.57 -40.12 -11.26
N ALA A 648 9.49 -39.23 -11.63
CA ALA A 648 9.19 -37.94 -12.24
C ALA A 648 8.27 -38.11 -13.47
N PRO A 649 7.30 -37.22 -13.71
CA PRO A 649 6.56 -37.21 -14.97
C PRO A 649 7.51 -36.82 -16.11
N PRO A 650 7.35 -37.41 -17.32
CA PRO A 650 8.21 -37.11 -18.46
C PRO A 650 8.03 -35.63 -18.91
N PRO A 651 9.05 -35.03 -19.53
CA PRO A 651 8.98 -33.65 -20.01
C PRO A 651 7.86 -33.48 -21.05
N PRO A 652 7.22 -32.30 -21.12
CA PRO A 652 6.18 -32.04 -22.11
C PRO A 652 6.77 -32.11 -23.52
N ARG A 653 6.12 -32.91 -24.39
CA ARG A 653 6.47 -33.02 -25.80
C ARG A 653 6.30 -31.67 -26.49
N LEU A 654 7.37 -31.21 -27.16
CA LEU A 654 7.33 -30.14 -28.17
C LEU A 654 6.20 -30.42 -29.17
N ARG A 655 5.17 -29.56 -29.22
CA ARG A 655 4.24 -29.52 -30.36
C ARG A 655 4.96 -28.90 -31.55
N VAL A 656 5.37 -29.74 -32.48
CA VAL A 656 5.69 -29.34 -33.85
C VAL A 656 4.36 -29.06 -34.55
N ASN A 657 4.13 -27.80 -34.94
CA ASN A 657 3.05 -27.46 -35.87
C ASN A 657 3.42 -27.97 -37.27
N THR A 658 2.92 -29.14 -37.64
CA THR A 658 2.87 -29.55 -39.05
C THR A 658 1.61 -28.99 -39.67
N SER A 659 1.75 -27.88 -40.40
CA SER A 659 0.76 -27.43 -41.38
C SER A 659 0.80 -28.38 -42.57
N THR A 660 -0.26 -29.17 -42.76
CA THR A 660 -0.50 -29.92 -43.99
C THR A 660 -1.04 -28.97 -45.05
N ALA A 661 -0.14 -28.45 -45.89
CA ALA A 661 -0.47 -27.93 -47.20
C ALA A 661 -0.63 -29.11 -48.17
N THR A 662 -1.77 -29.16 -48.86
CA THR A 662 -2.10 -30.14 -49.90
C THR A 662 -1.24 -29.91 -51.15
N LEU A 663 -0.67 -31.00 -51.67
CA LEU A 663 0.09 -31.10 -52.92
C LEU A 663 -0.84 -31.15 -54.13
N ALA A 664 -0.67 -30.18 -55.03
CA ALA A 664 -0.77 -30.23 -56.49
C ALA A 664 -0.02 -28.95 -56.94
N ASP A 665 1.01 -28.94 -57.77
CA ASP A 665 1.21 -29.65 -59.01
C ASP A 665 2.72 -29.69 -59.30
N SER A 666 3.16 -30.77 -59.94
CA SER A 666 4.49 -30.96 -60.46
C SER A 666 4.71 -30.06 -61.68
N ASP A 667 5.69 -29.15 -61.65
CA ASP A 667 6.62 -28.93 -62.77
C ASP A 667 7.65 -27.81 -62.51
N ARG A 668 8.86 -28.04 -63.03
CA ARG A 668 10.00 -27.11 -63.20
C ARG A 668 10.98 -26.92 -62.04
N LEU A 669 11.76 -27.98 -61.82
CA LEU A 669 13.22 -27.86 -61.79
C LEU A 669 13.74 -27.72 -63.24
N ALA A 670 13.86 -26.49 -63.72
CA ALA A 670 14.68 -26.16 -64.90
C ALA A 670 14.98 -24.65 -64.92
N GLN A 671 16.13 -24.27 -64.34
CA GLN A 671 17.04 -23.14 -64.66
C GLN A 671 17.78 -22.72 -63.37
N ILE A 672 18.97 -23.29 -63.10
CA ILE A 672 20.29 -22.89 -63.64
C ILE A 672 20.83 -21.64 -62.95
N VAL A 673 21.91 -21.85 -62.18
CA VAL A 673 23.14 -21.04 -62.10
C VAL A 673 22.98 -19.54 -62.34
N ARG A 674 23.04 -18.75 -61.27
CA ARG A 674 23.95 -17.60 -61.10
C ARG A 674 23.98 -17.13 -59.66
#